data_AF-A0A8I6Y9D4-F1
#
_entry.id   AF-A0A8I6Y9D4-F1
#
_cell.length_a   1.000
_cell.length_b   1.000
_cell.length_c   1.000
_cell.angle_alpha   90.00
_cell.angle_beta   90.00
_cell.angle_gamma   90.00
#
_symmetry.space_group_name_H-M   'P 1'
#
loop_
_entity.id
_entity.type
_entity.pdbx_description
1 polymer ?
#
loop_
_entity_poly.entity_id
_entity_poly.type
_entity_poly.pdbx_seq_one_letter_code
_entity_poly.pdbx_strand_id
1 'polypeptide(L)'
;MEPRPSPQQPPPTLTAQEWEHLLDDFAAPPPRRDRWLHLPLLDLALSSLPRRDLPSHLKPLLLAFVDDHLLPPPDPARQLPLLLASLLAFPADHPLRDHLVATVASAFASALSAPLSDPEGEAPPLAGLVGALLAAANRPNHATDRAARALACDALRALDDALPGLLADVLGHAYALASAERSPAAQSYILLLASAARGAVRLGRLGSGSSILAVSGPPVPFSVPAHLLSPLPSPPAPVPPSEQNVREIRKVLALVMERPQVLTPAAAMEVTAIVAEVATAVLEWAPAIAAHVKVQFGGMAYSSSPMLLHSVLTLFAQFPDAFGAEDERKVARRLASAACEAHRPLPVRLLALHWLLGSGRFRDSVPGLAKWFYPGMFDPLALKAKKLDCLGFVAATVDSDKVEGGSYGQQTTKLIDDGLVSVSAFRWLPAWSTETVVAFRGLHRVLVGAAPHSANDTGCSGAGELLNSTTFHHFQAMLVDMASEHRGLVPVIADFINRLLACTAHRWVGEQLLRTVDECLLPRLEPGYQLASYYPLFEKIAQNEAVPQLRLIELLTKQMASLAKKHDPDTELKSWSQGSKVVGICRIMLKHHHSSHIFLPLTHLLVRTIESFPDLEIRDHARICLRMLSCIPGKKLRNLMGIGEQPTPSHPGSMFDDPSERPAQDPNSMPTLASYIHLERVVPLIVKQSWALTLPNFSVQSRASGHILSIQDVSVTPPEQEKPPQPTIERIGYTEEALRVMDSKGAETLEILRRHFSCIPDYLHSSGGLKVKIHCTFRFDSEPFNRAWVSDSPVPSSEGEDELPALYAVTITLSSSAQFGKIPPCRVPFLLGEPPGSGVDIVPIDNCQQEESSYRASVMIELEPREPSPGLIDVEIAANTENFQVICGSLQPITVGIEDMFLKASVPPDTPKDGTTEYYQDLFHALWEACNSSSNTGRETFPLSGGKGLAAISGTRSVKLLEVTPKVLIGALERYLSPFVVSVAGRSLITILRGNGVIENVMWEESDSDAAVGADALVPYSMENNLQLQHIDDDEIGIGAQRFAHLSKRDMGVVRVLIFLPPRYHLLFSMEVGYASTLVRIRTDHWPCLAYVDEYLEALLQ
;
A
#
# COMPACT_ATOMS: atom_id res chain seq x y z
N MET A 1 2.87 -54.39 -54.59
CA MET A 1 4.22 -54.65 -53.93
C MET A 1 4.80 -53.36 -53.35
N GLU A 2 3.94 -52.79 -52.36
CA GLU A 2 4.13 -51.80 -51.29
C GLU A 2 5.39 -52.09 -50.46
N PRO A 3 6.40 -51.15 -50.49
CA PRO A 3 7.72 -51.23 -49.84
C PRO A 3 7.60 -51.39 -48.32
N ARG A 4 7.89 -52.60 -47.85
CA ARG A 4 8.29 -53.09 -46.50
C ARG A 4 8.76 -51.94 -45.60
N PRO A 5 8.03 -51.66 -44.45
CA PRO A 5 8.44 -50.68 -43.44
C PRO A 5 9.66 -51.17 -42.64
N SER A 6 10.84 -50.52 -42.85
CA SER A 6 12.06 -50.42 -42.02
C SER A 6 11.77 -50.70 -40.54
N PRO A 7 12.51 -51.63 -39.81
CA PRO A 7 12.34 -52.04 -38.40
C PRO A 7 12.47 -50.85 -37.45
N GLN A 8 11.33 -50.13 -36.96
CA GLN A 8 11.16 -49.23 -35.79
C GLN A 8 12.15 -49.55 -34.67
N GLN A 9 13.43 -48.97 -34.67
CA GLN A 9 14.36 -48.81 -33.54
C GLN A 9 13.60 -48.74 -32.20
N PRO A 10 13.89 -49.66 -31.13
CA PRO A 10 13.24 -49.64 -29.81
C PRO A 10 13.35 -48.24 -29.15
N PRO A 11 12.17 -47.66 -28.68
CA PRO A 11 12.17 -46.35 -28.02
C PRO A 11 13.30 -46.23 -26.99
N PRO A 12 14.13 -45.14 -26.96
CA PRO A 12 15.17 -44.89 -25.95
C PRO A 12 14.66 -45.15 -24.53
N THR A 13 15.09 -46.28 -23.86
CA THR A 13 14.68 -46.63 -22.48
C THR A 13 15.68 -46.03 -21.49
N LEU A 14 15.06 -45.22 -20.53
CA LEU A 14 15.94 -44.64 -19.50
C LEU A 14 16.18 -45.66 -18.38
N THR A 15 17.50 -45.68 -17.93
CA THR A 15 17.84 -46.58 -16.79
C THR A 15 17.29 -46.01 -15.48
N ALA A 16 17.16 -46.86 -14.40
CA ALA A 16 16.66 -46.45 -13.06
C ALA A 16 17.45 -45.25 -12.52
N GLN A 17 18.77 -45.13 -12.79
CA GLN A 17 19.62 -44.02 -12.30
C GLN A 17 19.33 -42.73 -13.05
N GLU A 18 18.98 -42.89 -14.26
CA GLU A 18 18.66 -41.69 -15.07
C GLU A 18 17.29 -41.12 -14.68
N TRP A 19 16.35 -42.06 -14.26
CA TRP A 19 15.05 -41.55 -13.78
C TRP A 19 15.19 -40.82 -12.44
N GLU A 20 16.11 -41.24 -11.61
CA GLU A 20 16.32 -40.58 -10.30
C GLU A 20 16.94 -39.19 -10.49
N HIS A 21 17.83 -39.11 -11.48
CA HIS A 21 18.47 -37.80 -11.75
C HIS A 21 17.48 -36.82 -12.38
N LEU A 22 16.60 -37.46 -13.20
CA LEU A 22 15.58 -36.60 -13.85
C LEU A 22 14.57 -36.10 -12.80
N LEU A 23 14.09 -36.91 -11.90
CA LEU A 23 13.13 -36.49 -10.87
C LEU A 23 13.75 -35.48 -9.90
N ASP A 24 15.11 -35.55 -9.61
CA ASP A 24 15.82 -34.58 -8.74
C ASP A 24 15.95 -33.23 -9.43
N ASP A 25 16.09 -33.27 -10.74
CA ASP A 25 16.29 -32.00 -11.47
C ASP A 25 14.97 -31.24 -11.60
N PHE A 26 13.80 -32.05 -11.57
CA PHE A 26 12.49 -31.37 -11.69
C PHE A 26 12.02 -30.90 -10.30
N ALA A 27 12.78 -31.26 -9.22
CA ALA A 27 12.50 -30.76 -7.85
C ALA A 27 13.36 -29.55 -7.54
N ALA A 28 14.37 -29.06 -8.48
CA ALA A 28 15.32 -27.93 -8.28
C ALA A 28 14.96 -26.80 -9.25
N PRO A 29 15.45 -25.42 -9.15
CA PRO A 29 15.13 -24.21 -9.91
C PRO A 29 15.39 -24.40 -11.43
N PRO A 30 14.76 -23.66 -12.44
CA PRO A 30 14.36 -23.79 -13.86
C PRO A 30 15.58 -24.00 -14.77
N PRO A 31 16.89 -23.83 -14.45
CA PRO A 31 17.96 -23.99 -15.44
C PRO A 31 18.38 -25.46 -15.60
N ARG A 32 18.02 -26.34 -14.67
CA ARG A 32 18.43 -27.76 -14.68
C ARG A 32 17.36 -28.62 -15.36
N ARG A 33 16.08 -28.07 -15.65
CA ARG A 33 14.96 -28.79 -16.30
C ARG A 33 15.13 -28.81 -17.81
N ASP A 34 15.87 -27.81 -18.37
CA ASP A 34 15.96 -27.63 -19.84
C ASP A 34 16.79 -28.75 -20.47
N ARG A 35 17.47 -29.59 -19.63
CA ARG A 35 18.32 -30.69 -20.16
C ARG A 35 17.47 -31.88 -20.58
N TRP A 36 16.22 -31.93 -20.07
CA TRP A 36 15.48 -33.19 -20.30
C TRP A 36 14.26 -32.91 -21.18
N LEU A 37 14.02 -31.63 -21.62
CA LEU A 37 12.76 -31.26 -22.32
C LEU A 37 12.82 -31.72 -23.78
N HIS A 38 14.05 -32.14 -24.32
CA HIS A 38 14.15 -32.63 -25.71
C HIS A 38 13.70 -34.08 -25.83
N LEU A 39 13.42 -34.74 -24.63
CA LEU A 39 13.01 -36.16 -24.66
C LEU A 39 11.49 -36.26 -24.51
N PRO A 40 10.83 -37.32 -25.26
CA PRO A 40 9.40 -37.55 -25.06
C PRO A 40 9.11 -38.18 -23.69
N LEU A 41 9.20 -37.30 -22.64
CA LEU A 41 9.25 -37.73 -21.22
C LEU A 41 7.95 -38.45 -20.83
N LEU A 42 6.79 -38.08 -21.43
CA LEU A 42 5.52 -38.76 -21.09
C LEU A 42 5.46 -40.16 -21.71
N ASP A 43 5.95 -40.36 -22.93
CA ASP A 43 5.98 -41.70 -23.58
C ASP A 43 6.98 -42.63 -22.89
N LEU A 44 8.06 -42.03 -22.44
CA LEU A 44 9.10 -42.84 -21.76
C LEU A 44 8.63 -43.23 -20.36
N ALA A 45 7.91 -42.30 -19.75
CA ALA A 45 7.43 -42.61 -18.38
C ALA A 45 6.32 -43.67 -18.43
N LEU A 46 5.44 -43.65 -19.46
CA LEU A 46 4.29 -44.57 -19.54
C LEU A 46 4.74 -45.96 -20.00
N SER A 47 5.80 -46.02 -20.79
CA SER A 47 6.33 -47.32 -21.23
C SER A 47 7.19 -47.98 -20.15
N SER A 48 7.67 -47.17 -19.14
CA SER A 48 8.56 -47.70 -18.09
C SER A 48 7.74 -48.20 -16.88
N LEU A 49 6.47 -47.78 -16.79
CA LEU A 49 5.65 -48.07 -15.58
C LEU A 49 5.29 -49.55 -15.53
N PRO A 50 5.06 -50.27 -16.68
CA PRO A 50 4.68 -51.69 -16.62
C PRO A 50 5.90 -52.61 -16.64
N ARG A 51 7.15 -52.01 -16.67
CA ARG A 51 8.36 -52.85 -16.73
C ARG A 51 8.70 -53.42 -15.36
N ARG A 52 9.03 -54.70 -15.35
CA ARG A 52 9.32 -55.38 -14.05
C ARG A 52 10.73 -55.04 -13.56
N ASP A 53 11.57 -54.43 -14.48
CA ASP A 53 13.00 -54.14 -14.20
C ASP A 53 13.15 -52.82 -13.44
N LEU A 54 12.12 -51.98 -13.21
CA LEU A 54 12.21 -50.68 -12.52
C LEU A 54 11.94 -50.88 -11.02
N PRO A 55 12.83 -50.28 -10.22
CA PRO A 55 12.67 -50.42 -8.77
C PRO A 55 11.28 -49.95 -8.30
N SER A 56 10.62 -50.71 -7.32
CA SER A 56 9.24 -50.49 -6.82
C SER A 56 9.08 -49.09 -6.21
N HIS A 57 10.15 -48.43 -5.68
CA HIS A 57 10.02 -47.09 -5.05
C HIS A 57 9.95 -45.99 -6.10
N LEU A 58 10.42 -46.28 -7.37
CA LEU A 58 10.46 -45.24 -8.42
C LEU A 58 9.12 -45.15 -9.14
N LYS A 59 8.33 -46.15 -9.14
CA LYS A 59 7.04 -46.19 -9.88
C LYS A 59 6.05 -45.16 -9.31
N PRO A 60 5.85 -44.97 -8.00
CA PRO A 60 4.96 -43.92 -7.47
C PRO A 60 5.51 -42.51 -7.74
N LEU A 61 6.85 -42.35 -7.72
CA LEU A 61 7.47 -41.04 -8.00
C LEU A 61 7.30 -40.67 -9.49
N LEU A 62 7.34 -41.68 -10.28
CA LEU A 62 7.15 -41.40 -11.73
C LEU A 62 5.69 -41.04 -12.01
N LEU A 63 4.82 -41.71 -11.33
CA LEU A 63 3.39 -41.37 -11.50
C LEU A 63 3.11 -39.96 -10.96
N ALA A 64 3.67 -39.57 -9.86
CA ALA A 64 3.52 -38.19 -9.35
C ALA A 64 4.11 -37.17 -10.33
N PHE A 65 5.18 -37.61 -10.92
CA PHE A 65 5.80 -36.72 -11.92
C PHE A 65 4.88 -36.55 -13.14
N VAL A 66 4.26 -37.60 -13.56
CA VAL A 66 3.35 -37.49 -14.71
C VAL A 66 2.16 -36.59 -14.35
N ASP A 67 1.67 -36.66 -13.11
CA ASP A 67 0.49 -35.86 -12.71
C ASP A 67 0.86 -34.39 -12.55
N ASP A 68 2.07 -34.04 -12.16
CA ASP A 68 2.41 -32.65 -11.78
C ASP A 68 2.98 -31.90 -12.99
N HIS A 69 3.55 -32.73 -13.98
CA HIS A 69 4.33 -31.89 -14.93
C HIS A 69 4.03 -32.32 -16.37
N LEU A 70 3.38 -33.46 -16.54
CA LEU A 70 3.36 -33.98 -17.93
C LEU A 70 1.93 -34.08 -18.42
N LEU A 71 0.84 -33.77 -17.54
CA LEU A 71 -0.56 -33.64 -17.97
C LEU A 71 -0.95 -32.17 -18.04
N PRO A 72 -1.62 -31.87 -19.16
CA PRO A 72 -2.34 -32.67 -20.16
C PRO A 72 -1.41 -33.18 -21.28
N PRO A 73 -1.72 -34.45 -21.86
CA PRO A 73 -0.85 -35.03 -22.89
C PRO A 73 -0.82 -34.14 -24.16
N PRO A 74 0.40 -33.82 -24.70
CA PRO A 74 0.59 -32.98 -25.89
C PRO A 74 0.05 -33.65 -27.17
N ASP A 75 0.10 -35.07 -27.23
CA ASP A 75 -0.45 -35.81 -28.39
C ASP A 75 -1.40 -36.91 -27.87
N PRO A 76 -2.70 -36.58 -27.70
CA PRO A 76 -3.70 -37.47 -27.10
C PRO A 76 -3.93 -38.73 -27.94
N ALA A 77 -3.75 -38.77 -29.30
CA ALA A 77 -4.01 -39.94 -30.18
C ALA A 77 -2.99 -41.05 -29.94
N ARG A 78 -1.84 -40.66 -29.56
CA ARG A 78 -0.79 -41.69 -29.35
C ARG A 78 -0.67 -42.04 -27.86
N GLN A 79 -0.87 -41.11 -26.94
CA GLN A 79 -0.47 -41.28 -25.52
C GLN A 79 -1.66 -41.81 -24.70
N LEU A 80 -2.93 -41.61 -25.13
CA LEU A 80 -4.11 -42.13 -24.40
C LEU A 80 -4.18 -43.65 -24.48
N PRO A 81 -3.96 -44.28 -25.63
CA PRO A 81 -3.94 -45.74 -25.68
C PRO A 81 -2.81 -46.34 -24.82
N LEU A 82 -1.65 -45.66 -24.79
CA LEU A 82 -0.52 -46.13 -23.95
C LEU A 82 -0.87 -46.05 -22.46
N LEU A 83 -1.58 -45.03 -22.12
CA LEU A 83 -2.00 -44.88 -20.70
C LEU A 83 -3.00 -45.97 -20.33
N LEU A 84 -3.90 -46.18 -21.30
CA LEU A 84 -4.86 -47.29 -21.05
C LEU A 84 -4.14 -48.64 -20.97
N ALA A 85 -3.21 -48.87 -21.85
CA ALA A 85 -2.44 -50.14 -21.84
C ALA A 85 -1.66 -50.29 -20.53
N SER A 86 -1.14 -49.15 -20.00
CA SER A 86 -0.39 -49.21 -18.72
C SER A 86 -1.32 -49.56 -17.56
N LEU A 87 -2.55 -49.03 -17.58
CA LEU A 87 -3.53 -49.38 -16.53
C LEU A 87 -3.91 -50.86 -16.61
N LEU A 88 -4.07 -51.38 -17.84
CA LEU A 88 -4.53 -52.78 -17.97
C LEU A 88 -3.40 -53.76 -17.68
N ALA A 89 -2.17 -53.29 -17.75
CA ALA A 89 -1.01 -54.19 -17.51
C ALA A 89 -0.83 -54.48 -16.02
N PHE A 90 -1.42 -53.67 -15.11
CA PHE A 90 -1.26 -53.92 -13.67
C PHE A 90 -2.45 -54.75 -13.15
N PRO A 91 -2.14 -55.75 -12.26
CA PRO A 91 -3.23 -56.54 -11.67
C PRO A 91 -4.14 -55.67 -10.79
N ALA A 92 -5.41 -56.09 -10.66
CA ALA A 92 -6.44 -55.31 -9.93
C ALA A 92 -6.06 -55.12 -8.46
N ASP A 93 -5.09 -55.93 -7.93
CA ASP A 93 -4.77 -55.83 -6.49
C ASP A 93 -3.47 -55.05 -6.26
N HIS A 94 -2.95 -54.44 -7.29
CA HIS A 94 -1.66 -53.74 -7.13
C HIS A 94 -1.91 -52.36 -6.47
N PRO A 95 -1.16 -51.93 -5.45
CA PRO A 95 -1.32 -50.69 -4.67
C PRO A 95 -1.23 -49.44 -5.55
N LEU A 96 -0.62 -49.55 -6.74
CA LEU A 96 -0.40 -48.36 -7.59
C LEU A 96 -1.54 -48.22 -8.60
N ARG A 97 -2.33 -49.25 -8.64
CA ARG A 97 -3.41 -49.25 -9.64
C ARG A 97 -4.44 -48.16 -9.31
N ASP A 98 -4.66 -47.88 -8.03
CA ASP A 98 -5.63 -46.83 -7.66
C ASP A 98 -5.15 -45.44 -8.13
N HIS A 99 -3.87 -45.15 -7.91
CA HIS A 99 -3.30 -43.86 -8.36
C HIS A 99 -3.27 -43.77 -9.89
N LEU A 100 -3.10 -44.91 -10.53
CA LEU A 100 -3.04 -44.91 -12.01
C LEU A 100 -4.44 -44.66 -12.60
N VAL A 101 -5.46 -45.26 -11.94
CA VAL A 101 -6.84 -45.03 -12.43
C VAL A 101 -7.15 -43.53 -12.36
N ALA A 102 -6.73 -42.84 -11.31
CA ALA A 102 -6.99 -41.40 -11.19
C ALA A 102 -6.20 -40.60 -12.24
N THR A 103 -4.97 -41.03 -12.47
CA THR A 103 -4.12 -40.32 -13.45
C THR A 103 -4.65 -40.51 -14.87
N VAL A 104 -5.07 -41.78 -15.15
CA VAL A 104 -5.53 -42.05 -16.53
C VAL A 104 -6.87 -41.32 -16.75
N ALA A 105 -7.74 -41.37 -15.75
CA ALA A 105 -9.04 -40.66 -15.91
C ALA A 105 -8.82 -39.15 -16.07
N SER A 106 -7.96 -38.54 -15.27
CA SER A 106 -7.66 -37.09 -15.38
C SER A 106 -7.04 -36.74 -16.74
N ALA A 107 -6.15 -37.63 -17.23
CA ALA A 107 -5.52 -37.38 -18.54
C ALA A 107 -6.56 -37.39 -19.67
N PHE A 108 -7.51 -38.39 -19.57
CA PHE A 108 -8.55 -38.46 -20.61
C PHE A 108 -9.51 -37.28 -20.46
N ALA A 109 -9.84 -36.90 -19.19
CA ALA A 109 -10.78 -35.79 -18.98
C ALA A 109 -10.17 -34.46 -19.46
N SER A 110 -8.88 -34.30 -19.35
CA SER A 110 -8.24 -33.02 -19.74
C SER A 110 -7.93 -33.00 -21.23
N ALA A 111 -7.75 -34.18 -21.86
CA ALA A 111 -7.26 -34.23 -23.26
C ALA A 111 -8.45 -34.24 -24.23
N LEU A 112 -9.62 -34.67 -23.76
CA LEU A 112 -10.73 -34.84 -24.72
C LEU A 112 -11.73 -33.71 -24.54
N SER A 113 -12.35 -33.26 -25.67
CA SER A 113 -13.42 -32.25 -25.64
C SER A 113 -14.68 -32.78 -26.33
N ALA A 114 -15.79 -32.25 -25.86
CA ALA A 114 -17.08 -32.66 -26.51
C ALA A 114 -17.48 -31.58 -27.53
N PRO A 115 -17.63 -31.96 -29.00
CA PRO A 115 -17.49 -33.31 -29.56
C PRO A 115 -16.02 -33.69 -29.78
N LEU A 116 -15.74 -35.08 -29.91
CA LEU A 116 -14.33 -35.56 -30.03
C LEU A 116 -13.70 -35.03 -31.33
N SER A 117 -12.48 -34.52 -31.23
CA SER A 117 -11.73 -33.93 -32.38
C SER A 117 -11.35 -35.01 -33.39
N ASP A 118 -11.00 -36.22 -33.00
CA ASP A 118 -10.64 -37.38 -33.87
C ASP A 118 -11.38 -38.63 -33.36
N PRO A 119 -12.64 -38.80 -33.79
CA PRO A 119 -13.50 -39.89 -33.30
C PRO A 119 -12.92 -41.27 -33.62
N GLU A 120 -12.16 -41.48 -34.73
CA GLU A 120 -11.64 -42.81 -35.13
C GLU A 120 -10.44 -43.21 -34.26
N GLY A 121 -9.71 -42.30 -33.76
CA GLY A 121 -8.51 -42.62 -32.96
C GLY A 121 -8.79 -42.48 -31.45
N GLU A 122 -9.76 -41.69 -30.98
CA GLU A 122 -9.93 -41.33 -29.54
C GLU A 122 -11.12 -42.12 -28.96
N ALA A 123 -12.05 -42.59 -29.79
CA ALA A 123 -13.27 -43.25 -29.30
C ALA A 123 -12.97 -44.66 -28.77
N PRO A 124 -12.08 -45.43 -29.40
CA PRO A 124 -11.82 -46.82 -28.96
C PRO A 124 -11.10 -46.85 -27.61
N PRO A 125 -10.01 -46.02 -27.40
CA PRO A 125 -9.36 -46.03 -26.08
C PRO A 125 -10.29 -45.48 -24.98
N LEU A 126 -11.13 -44.53 -25.33
CA LEU A 126 -12.12 -44.02 -24.35
C LEU A 126 -13.14 -45.11 -24.00
N ALA A 127 -13.67 -45.81 -25.03
CA ALA A 127 -14.60 -46.92 -24.78
C ALA A 127 -13.94 -48.04 -23.97
N GLY A 128 -12.64 -48.27 -24.28
CA GLY A 128 -11.88 -49.29 -23.51
C GLY A 128 -11.71 -48.91 -22.04
N LEU A 129 -11.44 -47.64 -21.78
CA LEU A 129 -11.26 -47.20 -20.38
C LEU A 129 -12.59 -47.26 -19.63
N VAL A 130 -13.68 -46.73 -20.28
CA VAL A 130 -15.01 -46.75 -19.62
C VAL A 130 -15.44 -48.21 -19.39
N GLY A 131 -15.21 -49.05 -20.36
CA GLY A 131 -15.49 -50.50 -20.18
C GLY A 131 -14.74 -51.10 -19.00
N ALA A 132 -13.43 -50.80 -18.92
CA ALA A 132 -12.62 -51.34 -17.79
C ALA A 132 -13.14 -50.81 -16.44
N LEU A 133 -13.52 -49.53 -16.36
CA LEU A 133 -13.98 -48.95 -15.08
C LEU A 133 -15.37 -49.50 -14.72
N LEU A 134 -16.28 -49.71 -15.76
CA LEU A 134 -17.60 -50.32 -15.47
C LEU A 134 -17.44 -51.77 -15.01
N ALA A 135 -16.45 -52.41 -15.58
CA ALA A 135 -16.21 -53.80 -15.13
C ALA A 135 -15.71 -53.82 -13.68
N ALA A 136 -14.86 -52.82 -13.37
CA ALA A 136 -14.36 -52.77 -11.98
C ALA A 136 -15.50 -52.41 -11.00
N ALA A 137 -16.53 -51.65 -11.48
CA ALA A 137 -17.64 -51.21 -10.62
C ALA A 137 -18.71 -52.31 -10.53
N ASN A 138 -18.77 -53.36 -11.42
CA ASN A 138 -19.87 -54.34 -11.59
C ASN A 138 -19.76 -55.46 -10.55
N ARG A 139 -19.01 -55.36 -9.40
CA ARG A 139 -18.97 -56.35 -8.32
C ARG A 139 -19.46 -55.71 -7.01
N PRO A 140 -20.83 -55.51 -6.96
CA PRO A 140 -21.32 -54.82 -5.76
C PRO A 140 -21.21 -55.69 -4.50
N ASN A 141 -20.78 -55.12 -3.37
CA ASN A 141 -20.80 -55.73 -2.02
C ASN A 141 -19.58 -56.64 -1.82
N HIS A 142 -18.67 -56.47 -2.78
CA HIS A 142 -17.44 -57.25 -2.56
C HIS A 142 -16.45 -56.46 -1.69
N ALA A 143 -16.05 -57.03 -0.52
CA ALA A 143 -15.36 -56.27 0.56
C ALA A 143 -13.91 -55.99 0.18
N THR A 144 -13.16 -56.79 -0.63
CA THR A 144 -11.70 -56.67 -0.85
C THR A 144 -11.40 -55.59 -1.89
N ASP A 145 -12.40 -55.18 -2.69
CA ASP A 145 -12.13 -54.16 -3.75
C ASP A 145 -13.03 -52.94 -3.53
N ARG A 146 -13.34 -52.76 -2.28
CA ARG A 146 -14.28 -51.66 -1.97
C ARG A 146 -13.73 -50.32 -2.45
N ALA A 147 -12.50 -49.91 -2.10
CA ALA A 147 -11.90 -48.61 -2.49
C ALA A 147 -11.72 -48.52 -4.01
N ALA A 148 -11.37 -49.57 -4.60
CA ALA A 148 -11.16 -49.58 -6.07
C ALA A 148 -12.49 -49.36 -6.81
N ARG A 149 -13.57 -49.89 -6.31
CA ARG A 149 -14.88 -49.69 -6.96
C ARG A 149 -15.35 -48.24 -6.80
N ALA A 150 -15.19 -47.79 -5.50
CA ALA A 150 -15.57 -46.38 -5.31
C ALA A 150 -14.75 -45.45 -6.22
N LEU A 151 -13.49 -45.76 -6.40
CA LEU A 151 -12.62 -44.93 -7.26
C LEU A 151 -13.04 -45.05 -8.74
N ALA A 152 -13.40 -46.26 -9.09
CA ALA A 152 -13.85 -46.43 -10.50
C ALA A 152 -15.10 -45.58 -10.76
N CYS A 153 -16.04 -45.57 -9.80
CA CYS A 153 -17.24 -44.73 -9.95
C CYS A 153 -16.88 -43.25 -10.01
N ASP A 154 -15.93 -42.80 -9.15
CA ASP A 154 -15.52 -41.38 -9.17
C ASP A 154 -14.81 -41.05 -10.48
N ALA A 155 -14.02 -42.03 -10.99
CA ALA A 155 -13.31 -41.76 -12.27
C ALA A 155 -14.32 -41.66 -13.43
N LEU A 156 -15.35 -42.54 -13.39
CA LEU A 156 -16.38 -42.46 -14.45
C LEU A 156 -17.12 -41.12 -14.37
N ARG A 157 -17.34 -40.67 -13.20
CA ARG A 157 -18.02 -39.36 -13.05
C ARG A 157 -17.13 -38.23 -13.57
N ALA A 158 -15.89 -38.26 -13.15
CA ALA A 158 -14.97 -37.24 -13.66
C ALA A 158 -14.96 -37.21 -15.19
N LEU A 159 -15.03 -38.36 -15.80
CA LEU A 159 -15.05 -38.39 -17.29
C LEU A 159 -16.38 -37.84 -17.81
N ASP A 160 -17.45 -38.18 -17.13
CA ASP A 160 -18.77 -37.66 -17.56
C ASP A 160 -18.83 -36.13 -17.40
N ASP A 161 -18.19 -35.55 -16.35
CA ASP A 161 -18.14 -34.09 -16.20
C ASP A 161 -17.36 -33.43 -17.34
N ALA A 162 -16.25 -34.17 -17.73
CA ALA A 162 -15.44 -33.60 -18.84
C ALA A 162 -16.14 -33.80 -20.19
N LEU A 163 -16.96 -34.91 -20.31
CA LEU A 163 -17.72 -35.20 -21.55
C LEU A 163 -19.19 -35.44 -21.19
N PRO A 164 -19.97 -34.30 -21.09
CA PRO A 164 -21.36 -34.41 -20.60
C PRO A 164 -22.19 -35.39 -21.46
N GLY A 165 -22.82 -36.38 -20.83
CA GLY A 165 -23.74 -37.31 -21.52
C GLY A 165 -23.04 -38.64 -21.89
N LEU A 166 -21.81 -38.84 -21.42
CA LEU A 166 -21.07 -40.09 -21.71
C LEU A 166 -21.77 -41.31 -21.07
N LEU A 167 -22.30 -41.08 -19.90
CA LEU A 167 -22.85 -42.23 -19.16
C LEU A 167 -24.36 -42.28 -19.32
N ALA A 168 -24.92 -41.44 -20.19
CA ALA A 168 -26.38 -41.36 -20.30
C ALA A 168 -26.97 -42.70 -20.75
N ASP A 169 -26.20 -43.55 -21.56
CA ASP A 169 -26.72 -44.82 -22.11
C ASP A 169 -26.55 -45.96 -21.10
N VAL A 170 -25.87 -45.61 -20.01
CA VAL A 170 -25.62 -46.70 -19.05
C VAL A 170 -26.42 -46.41 -17.77
N LEU A 171 -27.38 -45.53 -17.87
CA LEU A 171 -28.17 -45.15 -16.68
C LEU A 171 -28.86 -46.38 -16.08
N GLY A 172 -29.45 -47.31 -16.88
CA GLY A 172 -30.09 -48.56 -16.38
C GLY A 172 -29.11 -49.43 -15.59
N HIS A 173 -27.93 -49.57 -16.15
CA HIS A 173 -26.90 -50.37 -15.45
C HIS A 173 -26.46 -49.69 -14.16
N ALA A 174 -26.27 -48.37 -14.15
CA ALA A 174 -25.87 -47.65 -12.92
C ALA A 174 -26.97 -47.76 -11.86
N TYR A 175 -28.26 -47.78 -12.34
CA TYR A 175 -29.37 -47.95 -11.37
C TYR A 175 -29.29 -49.33 -10.72
N ALA A 176 -29.07 -50.37 -11.48
CA ALA A 176 -28.97 -51.73 -10.92
C ALA A 176 -27.81 -51.85 -9.92
N LEU A 177 -26.67 -51.14 -10.25
CA LEU A 177 -25.49 -51.23 -9.35
C LEU A 177 -25.75 -50.46 -8.04
N ALA A 178 -26.36 -49.30 -8.23
CA ALA A 178 -26.59 -48.48 -7.02
C ALA A 178 -27.64 -49.14 -6.12
N SER A 179 -28.61 -49.86 -6.75
CA SER A 179 -29.64 -50.51 -5.92
C SER A 179 -29.09 -51.75 -5.21
N ALA A 180 -28.10 -52.36 -5.79
CA ALA A 180 -27.56 -53.63 -5.23
C ALA A 180 -26.47 -53.34 -4.20
N GLU A 181 -25.94 -52.16 -4.15
CA GLU A 181 -24.77 -51.89 -3.28
C GLU A 181 -25.24 -51.53 -1.86
N ARG A 182 -24.75 -52.31 -0.89
CA ARG A 182 -25.11 -52.04 0.52
C ARG A 182 -23.86 -51.72 1.35
N SER A 183 -22.65 -51.60 0.68
CA SER A 183 -21.40 -51.30 1.41
C SER A 183 -21.17 -49.79 1.51
N PRO A 184 -20.21 -49.25 2.36
CA PRO A 184 -19.91 -47.81 2.50
C PRO A 184 -19.51 -47.18 1.17
N ALA A 185 -19.30 -48.00 0.08
CA ALA A 185 -19.03 -47.42 -1.26
C ALA A 185 -20.32 -46.93 -1.91
N ALA A 186 -21.43 -47.01 -1.20
CA ALA A 186 -22.78 -46.67 -1.71
C ALA A 186 -22.83 -45.20 -2.16
N GLN A 187 -22.02 -44.32 -1.45
CA GLN A 187 -22.01 -42.90 -1.82
C GLN A 187 -21.55 -42.70 -3.27
N SER A 188 -20.46 -43.38 -3.66
CA SER A 188 -19.91 -43.21 -5.03
C SER A 188 -20.86 -43.76 -6.09
N TYR A 189 -21.62 -44.75 -5.78
CA TYR A 189 -22.58 -45.33 -6.76
C TYR A 189 -23.80 -44.41 -6.91
N ILE A 190 -24.24 -43.89 -5.75
CA ILE A 190 -25.38 -42.96 -5.82
C ILE A 190 -24.99 -41.71 -6.62
N LEU A 191 -23.78 -41.22 -6.43
CA LEU A 191 -23.34 -40.02 -7.18
C LEU A 191 -23.17 -40.34 -8.67
N LEU A 192 -22.74 -41.56 -8.96
CA LEU A 192 -22.62 -41.94 -10.38
C LEU A 192 -24.00 -42.02 -11.03
N LEU A 193 -24.93 -42.65 -10.27
CA LEU A 193 -26.30 -42.73 -10.80
C LEU A 193 -26.89 -41.32 -11.00
N ALA A 194 -26.66 -40.44 -10.02
CA ALA A 194 -27.20 -39.06 -10.13
C ALA A 194 -26.59 -38.33 -11.34
N SER A 195 -25.29 -38.47 -11.58
CA SER A 195 -24.62 -37.80 -12.73
C SER A 195 -25.13 -38.35 -14.06
N ALA A 196 -25.32 -39.72 -14.11
CA ALA A 196 -25.83 -40.31 -15.37
C ALA A 196 -27.26 -39.83 -15.64
N ALA A 197 -28.06 -39.69 -14.56
CA ALA A 197 -29.44 -39.18 -14.75
C ALA A 197 -29.41 -37.73 -15.24
N ARG A 198 -28.54 -36.93 -14.64
CA ARG A 198 -28.40 -35.53 -15.09
C ARG A 198 -28.07 -35.47 -16.58
N GLY A 199 -27.11 -36.27 -17.04
CA GLY A 199 -26.72 -36.30 -18.47
C GLY A 199 -27.88 -36.76 -19.36
N ALA A 200 -28.67 -37.73 -18.91
CA ALA A 200 -29.80 -38.22 -19.73
C ALA A 200 -30.85 -37.13 -19.92
N VAL A 201 -31.07 -36.32 -18.84
CA VAL A 201 -32.09 -35.25 -18.94
C VAL A 201 -31.55 -34.11 -19.81
N ARG A 202 -30.32 -33.69 -19.68
CA ARG A 202 -29.75 -32.58 -20.49
C ARG A 202 -29.74 -32.94 -21.98
N LEU A 203 -29.71 -34.28 -22.27
CA LEU A 203 -29.64 -34.67 -23.69
C LEU A 203 -31.05 -34.95 -24.22
N GLY A 204 -32.10 -34.69 -23.37
CA GLY A 204 -33.52 -34.80 -23.80
C GLY A 204 -33.92 -36.25 -24.08
N ARG A 205 -33.45 -37.22 -23.44
CA ARG A 205 -33.74 -38.65 -23.71
C ARG A 205 -35.06 -39.06 -23.07
N LEU A 206 -35.53 -38.16 -22.40
CA LEU A 206 -36.84 -38.48 -21.79
C LEU A 206 -37.93 -38.49 -22.86
N GLY A 207 -37.67 -37.86 -23.96
CA GLY A 207 -38.63 -37.77 -25.08
C GLY A 207 -38.48 -38.93 -26.06
N SER A 208 -37.43 -39.81 -25.80
CA SER A 208 -37.19 -40.93 -26.73
C SER A 208 -38.14 -42.10 -26.43
N GLY A 209 -38.70 -42.84 -27.47
CA GLY A 209 -39.63 -43.99 -27.38
C GLY A 209 -38.97 -45.22 -26.75
N SER A 210 -37.62 -45.13 -26.44
CA SER A 210 -36.94 -46.27 -25.81
C SER A 210 -36.77 -46.03 -24.30
N SER A 211 -36.93 -47.26 -23.54
CA SER A 211 -36.81 -47.17 -22.07
C SER A 211 -35.39 -46.71 -21.67
N ILE A 212 -35.28 -45.65 -20.74
CA ILE A 212 -33.98 -45.11 -20.26
C ILE A 212 -33.31 -46.12 -19.33
N LEU A 213 -34.04 -47.18 -18.79
CA LEU A 213 -33.43 -48.18 -17.90
C LEU A 213 -33.30 -49.52 -18.63
N ALA A 214 -33.30 -49.54 -19.94
CA ALA A 214 -33.37 -50.79 -20.73
C ALA A 214 -32.07 -51.59 -20.58
N VAL A 215 -30.95 -50.93 -20.24
CA VAL A 215 -29.66 -51.67 -20.16
C VAL A 215 -29.35 -51.94 -18.68
N SER A 216 -29.58 -53.25 -18.19
CA SER A 216 -29.44 -53.59 -16.76
C SER A 216 -28.11 -54.30 -16.52
N GLY A 217 -27.28 -54.66 -17.66
CA GLY A 217 -25.97 -55.36 -17.52
C GLY A 217 -24.83 -54.50 -18.08
N PRO A 218 -23.48 -54.89 -17.71
CA PRO A 218 -22.35 -54.10 -18.22
C PRO A 218 -22.30 -54.10 -19.75
N PRO A 219 -22.32 -52.94 -20.32
CA PRO A 219 -22.27 -52.92 -21.80
C PRO A 219 -20.87 -53.31 -22.31
N VAL A 220 -20.54 -54.67 -22.46
CA VAL A 220 -19.21 -54.98 -23.04
C VAL A 220 -19.44 -55.58 -24.44
N PRO A 221 -18.88 -54.67 -25.54
CA PRO A 221 -18.02 -53.49 -25.39
C PRO A 221 -18.85 -52.20 -25.33
N PHE A 222 -18.33 -51.32 -24.47
CA PHE A 222 -19.00 -50.00 -24.37
C PHE A 222 -18.86 -49.22 -25.67
N SER A 223 -20.05 -48.72 -26.07
CA SER A 223 -19.99 -47.88 -27.29
C SER A 223 -20.16 -46.40 -26.90
N VAL A 224 -19.20 -45.56 -27.49
CA VAL A 224 -19.28 -44.13 -27.18
C VAL A 224 -20.54 -43.54 -27.82
N PRO A 225 -21.31 -42.72 -26.96
CA PRO A 225 -22.57 -42.18 -27.48
C PRO A 225 -22.36 -41.36 -28.76
N ALA A 226 -23.40 -41.43 -29.66
CA ALA A 226 -23.33 -40.85 -31.03
C ALA A 226 -23.19 -39.32 -30.96
N HIS A 227 -23.73 -38.70 -29.89
CA HIS A 227 -23.66 -37.22 -29.81
C HIS A 227 -22.23 -36.74 -29.52
N LEU A 228 -21.40 -37.62 -29.06
CA LEU A 228 -19.98 -37.24 -28.79
C LEU A 228 -19.11 -37.49 -30.00
N LEU A 229 -19.57 -38.29 -31.00
CA LEU A 229 -18.78 -38.64 -32.20
C LEU A 229 -19.09 -37.66 -33.33
N SER A 230 -20.26 -37.03 -33.26
CA SER A 230 -20.58 -36.06 -34.33
C SER A 230 -21.37 -34.89 -33.74
N PRO A 231 -21.08 -33.56 -34.17
CA PRO A 231 -21.85 -32.39 -33.70
C PRO A 231 -23.34 -32.52 -34.03
N LEU A 232 -24.17 -32.58 -32.88
CA LEU A 232 -25.64 -32.69 -33.05
C LEU A 232 -26.15 -31.64 -34.05
N PRO A 233 -26.80 -31.94 -35.19
CA PRO A 233 -27.51 -30.93 -36.00
C PRO A 233 -28.63 -30.26 -35.19
N SER A 234 -28.53 -28.83 -34.88
CA SER A 234 -29.54 -27.95 -34.25
C SER A 234 -30.32 -28.67 -33.15
N PRO A 235 -30.46 -27.98 -31.86
CA PRO A 235 -31.21 -28.58 -30.76
C PRO A 235 -32.57 -29.14 -31.24
N PRO A 236 -32.73 -30.54 -31.26
CA PRO A 236 -34.04 -31.10 -31.62
C PRO A 236 -35.18 -30.42 -30.83
N ALA A 237 -36.23 -29.79 -31.46
CA ALA A 237 -37.49 -29.33 -30.85
C ALA A 237 -37.83 -30.15 -29.58
N PRO A 238 -37.99 -29.49 -28.37
CA PRO A 238 -38.31 -30.20 -27.12
C PRO A 238 -39.46 -31.19 -27.30
N VAL A 239 -39.13 -32.42 -27.62
CA VAL A 239 -40.16 -33.48 -27.66
C VAL A 239 -40.60 -33.79 -26.21
N PRO A 240 -41.96 -33.75 -26.02
CA PRO A 240 -42.47 -34.07 -24.68
C PRO A 240 -42.01 -35.47 -24.23
N PRO A 241 -41.65 -35.50 -22.92
CA PRO A 241 -41.17 -36.78 -22.36
C PRO A 241 -42.23 -37.88 -22.46
N SER A 242 -41.83 -39.11 -22.81
CA SER A 242 -42.71 -40.29 -22.77
C SER A 242 -43.13 -40.63 -21.33
N GLU A 243 -44.43 -41.02 -21.11
CA GLU A 243 -44.96 -41.37 -19.77
C GLU A 243 -44.13 -42.47 -19.11
N GLN A 244 -43.70 -43.40 -19.90
CA GLN A 244 -42.86 -44.50 -19.38
C GLN A 244 -41.51 -43.97 -18.86
N ASN A 245 -40.86 -43.06 -19.52
CA ASN A 245 -39.54 -42.54 -19.12
C ASN A 245 -39.66 -41.57 -17.92
N VAL A 246 -40.80 -40.94 -17.82
CA VAL A 246 -41.02 -40.08 -16.65
C VAL A 246 -41.19 -40.98 -15.40
N ARG A 247 -41.84 -42.17 -15.56
CA ARG A 247 -41.96 -43.10 -14.42
C ARG A 247 -40.60 -43.69 -14.03
N GLU A 248 -39.83 -43.92 -15.03
CA GLU A 248 -38.50 -44.54 -14.76
C GLU A 248 -37.56 -43.53 -14.09
N ILE A 249 -37.60 -42.28 -14.52
CA ILE A 249 -36.71 -41.27 -13.90
C ILE A 249 -37.18 -40.98 -12.47
N ARG A 250 -38.45 -41.10 -12.23
CA ARG A 250 -38.94 -40.95 -10.84
C ARG A 250 -38.39 -42.07 -9.96
N LYS A 251 -38.40 -43.25 -10.55
CA LYS A 251 -37.82 -44.37 -9.78
C LYS A 251 -36.34 -44.11 -9.45
N VAL A 252 -35.64 -43.54 -10.42
CA VAL A 252 -34.20 -43.26 -10.19
C VAL A 252 -34.06 -42.19 -9.11
N LEU A 253 -34.89 -41.14 -9.18
CA LEU A 253 -34.80 -40.07 -8.18
C LEU A 253 -35.20 -40.60 -6.79
N ALA A 254 -36.17 -41.50 -6.78
CA ALA A 254 -36.56 -42.08 -5.48
C ALA A 254 -35.41 -42.84 -4.83
N LEU A 255 -34.67 -43.54 -5.65
CA LEU A 255 -33.52 -44.29 -5.10
C LEU A 255 -32.41 -43.33 -4.63
N VAL A 256 -32.18 -42.24 -5.38
CA VAL A 256 -31.10 -41.30 -4.99
C VAL A 256 -31.48 -40.59 -3.70
N MET A 257 -32.82 -40.46 -3.48
CA MET A 257 -33.28 -39.68 -2.31
C MET A 257 -33.54 -40.59 -1.12
N GLU A 258 -33.44 -41.92 -1.17
CA GLU A 258 -33.84 -42.89 -0.14
C GLU A 258 -32.88 -42.86 1.04
N ARG A 259 -31.51 -42.36 0.75
CA ARG A 259 -30.59 -42.43 1.91
C ARG A 259 -29.69 -41.19 1.91
N PRO A 260 -30.23 -40.06 2.14
CA PRO A 260 -29.37 -38.87 2.13
C PRO A 260 -28.42 -38.84 3.34
N GLN A 261 -28.71 -39.69 4.40
CA GLN A 261 -27.91 -39.64 5.65
C GLN A 261 -26.57 -40.38 5.46
N VAL A 262 -26.52 -41.20 4.39
CA VAL A 262 -25.30 -42.02 4.19
C VAL A 262 -24.27 -41.20 3.39
N LEU A 263 -24.68 -39.92 3.03
CA LEU A 263 -23.77 -39.12 2.19
C LEU A 263 -23.02 -38.11 3.07
N THR A 264 -21.75 -37.95 2.61
CA THR A 264 -21.00 -36.84 3.25
C THR A 264 -21.64 -35.48 2.87
N PRO A 265 -21.49 -34.45 3.71
CA PRO A 265 -22.10 -33.15 3.42
C PRO A 265 -21.75 -32.65 2.01
N ALA A 266 -20.56 -32.85 1.53
CA ALA A 266 -20.20 -32.42 0.16
C ALA A 266 -20.96 -33.22 -0.90
N ALA A 267 -21.03 -34.48 -0.62
CA ALA A 267 -21.75 -35.32 -1.61
C ALA A 267 -23.25 -35.03 -1.57
N ALA A 268 -23.77 -34.79 -0.40
CA ALA A 268 -25.21 -34.47 -0.28
C ALA A 268 -25.52 -33.15 -1.01
N MET A 269 -24.70 -32.17 -0.89
CA MET A 269 -24.91 -30.91 -1.62
C MET A 269 -24.94 -31.14 -3.13
N GLU A 270 -23.99 -31.90 -3.58
CA GLU A 270 -23.95 -32.19 -5.04
C GLU A 270 -25.20 -32.95 -5.48
N VAL A 271 -25.57 -33.94 -4.72
CA VAL A 271 -26.75 -34.74 -5.10
C VAL A 271 -27.99 -33.85 -5.10
N THR A 272 -28.05 -32.97 -4.08
CA THR A 272 -29.23 -32.09 -4.02
C THR A 272 -29.27 -31.16 -5.23
N ALA A 273 -28.15 -30.69 -5.66
CA ALA A 273 -28.12 -29.82 -6.86
C ALA A 273 -28.58 -30.58 -8.10
N ILE A 274 -28.06 -31.83 -8.21
CA ILE A 274 -28.43 -32.60 -9.41
C ILE A 274 -29.92 -32.97 -9.34
N VAL A 275 -30.39 -33.36 -8.14
CA VAL A 275 -31.82 -33.72 -8.00
C VAL A 275 -32.69 -32.49 -8.32
N ALA A 276 -32.26 -31.31 -7.84
CA ALA A 276 -33.05 -30.08 -8.13
C ALA A 276 -33.13 -29.83 -9.64
N GLU A 277 -32.02 -30.07 -10.29
CA GLU A 277 -32.02 -29.84 -11.75
C GLU A 277 -32.91 -30.85 -12.47
N VAL A 278 -32.75 -32.11 -12.14
CA VAL A 278 -33.51 -33.14 -12.86
C VAL A 278 -35.00 -33.02 -12.50
N ALA A 279 -35.31 -32.71 -11.21
CA ALA A 279 -36.72 -32.57 -10.77
C ALA A 279 -37.38 -31.39 -11.47
N THR A 280 -36.63 -30.31 -11.70
CA THR A 280 -37.21 -29.15 -12.39
C THR A 280 -37.58 -29.52 -13.84
N ALA A 281 -36.78 -30.39 -14.46
CA ALA A 281 -37.02 -30.76 -15.87
C ALA A 281 -38.29 -31.60 -16.01
N VAL A 282 -38.76 -32.25 -14.90
CA VAL A 282 -39.91 -33.17 -15.06
C VAL A 282 -41.07 -32.63 -14.22
N LEU A 283 -40.92 -31.47 -13.68
CA LEU A 283 -41.87 -30.92 -12.70
C LEU A 283 -43.25 -30.74 -13.34
N GLU A 284 -43.30 -30.39 -14.66
CA GLU A 284 -44.59 -30.18 -15.33
C GLU A 284 -45.39 -31.48 -15.45
N TRP A 285 -44.75 -32.56 -15.49
CA TRP A 285 -45.45 -33.84 -15.78
C TRP A 285 -45.54 -34.68 -14.51
N ALA A 286 -44.72 -34.32 -13.45
CA ALA A 286 -44.80 -35.04 -12.15
C ALA A 286 -44.58 -34.03 -11.01
N PRO A 287 -45.62 -33.32 -10.57
CA PRO A 287 -45.51 -32.26 -9.56
C PRO A 287 -45.28 -32.83 -8.15
N ALA A 288 -45.64 -34.14 -7.95
CA ALA A 288 -45.50 -34.77 -6.62
C ALA A 288 -44.03 -34.88 -6.21
N ILE A 289 -43.07 -34.71 -7.17
CA ILE A 289 -41.62 -34.88 -6.89
C ILE A 289 -41.13 -33.69 -6.03
N ALA A 290 -41.73 -32.59 -6.23
CA ALA A 290 -41.34 -31.41 -5.41
C ALA A 290 -41.65 -31.64 -3.92
N ALA A 291 -42.77 -32.31 -3.61
CA ALA A 291 -43.12 -32.62 -2.19
C ALA A 291 -42.16 -33.67 -1.61
N HIS A 292 -41.75 -34.58 -2.43
CA HIS A 292 -40.82 -35.64 -1.97
C HIS A 292 -39.43 -35.07 -1.69
N VAL A 293 -39.01 -34.03 -2.52
CA VAL A 293 -37.69 -33.41 -2.29
C VAL A 293 -37.71 -32.66 -0.95
N LYS A 294 -38.82 -32.15 -0.69
CA LYS A 294 -38.93 -31.44 0.61
C LYS A 294 -38.81 -32.42 1.78
N VAL A 295 -39.53 -33.51 1.76
CA VAL A 295 -39.57 -34.46 2.90
C VAL A 295 -38.19 -35.09 3.10
N GLN A 296 -37.54 -35.31 2.00
CA GLN A 296 -36.29 -36.11 2.14
C GLN A 296 -35.12 -35.20 2.50
N PHE A 297 -35.14 -33.89 2.07
CA PHE A 297 -33.93 -33.07 2.30
C PHE A 297 -34.23 -31.98 3.33
N GLY A 298 -35.49 -32.02 3.83
CA GLY A 298 -35.92 -30.99 4.80
C GLY A 298 -35.18 -31.15 6.14
N GLY A 299 -34.85 -32.37 6.47
CA GLY A 299 -34.17 -32.66 7.76
C GLY A 299 -32.73 -32.15 7.79
N MET A 300 -32.21 -31.79 6.58
CA MET A 300 -30.82 -31.30 6.52
C MET A 300 -30.73 -29.87 7.07
N ALA A 301 -31.85 -29.26 7.14
CA ALA A 301 -31.85 -27.88 7.67
C ALA A 301 -31.43 -27.85 9.14
N TYR A 302 -31.45 -29.07 9.77
CA TYR A 302 -31.08 -29.10 11.21
C TYR A 302 -29.65 -29.60 11.38
N SER A 303 -28.98 -29.62 10.28
CA SER A 303 -27.58 -30.08 10.39
C SER A 303 -26.66 -28.92 10.78
N SER A 304 -25.52 -29.30 11.43
CA SER A 304 -24.54 -28.26 11.84
C SER A 304 -23.67 -27.82 10.67
N SER A 305 -23.74 -28.53 9.57
CA SER A 305 -22.87 -28.18 8.44
C SER A 305 -23.52 -27.06 7.60
N PRO A 306 -22.88 -25.94 7.32
CA PRO A 306 -23.40 -24.82 6.53
C PRO A 306 -23.67 -25.22 5.07
N MET A 307 -22.92 -26.24 4.58
CA MET A 307 -23.12 -26.70 3.18
C MET A 307 -24.52 -27.32 3.00
N LEU A 308 -24.91 -28.08 4.01
CA LEU A 308 -26.23 -28.75 3.88
C LEU A 308 -27.35 -27.73 4.08
N LEU A 309 -27.12 -26.78 5.02
CA LEU A 309 -28.12 -25.71 5.20
C LEU A 309 -28.27 -24.89 3.91
N HIS A 310 -27.14 -24.59 3.30
CA HIS A 310 -27.21 -23.84 2.01
C HIS A 310 -27.94 -24.65 0.94
N SER A 311 -27.73 -25.92 0.93
CA SER A 311 -28.39 -26.77 -0.09
C SER A 311 -29.91 -26.73 0.09
N VAL A 312 -30.36 -26.70 1.34
CA VAL A 312 -31.82 -26.65 1.59
C VAL A 312 -32.38 -25.29 1.16
N LEU A 313 -31.55 -24.27 1.44
CA LEU A 313 -32.02 -22.92 1.02
C LEU A 313 -32.12 -22.82 -0.50
N THR A 314 -31.18 -23.51 -1.20
CA THR A 314 -31.24 -23.50 -2.67
C THR A 314 -32.51 -24.22 -3.16
N LEU A 315 -32.82 -25.29 -2.46
CA LEU A 315 -34.06 -26.00 -2.85
C LEU A 315 -35.29 -25.15 -2.56
N PHE A 316 -35.11 -24.43 -1.45
CA PHE A 316 -36.23 -23.53 -1.10
C PHE A 316 -36.41 -22.46 -2.18
N ALA A 317 -35.33 -21.97 -2.75
CA ALA A 317 -35.42 -20.92 -3.78
C ALA A 317 -35.93 -21.52 -5.11
N GLN A 318 -35.64 -22.73 -5.40
CA GLN A 318 -35.96 -23.31 -6.72
C GLN A 318 -37.39 -23.85 -6.74
N PHE A 319 -37.98 -24.40 -5.52
CA PHE A 319 -39.34 -24.96 -5.51
C PHE A 319 -40.16 -24.23 -4.44
N PRO A 320 -40.63 -23.05 -4.72
CA PRO A 320 -41.36 -22.26 -3.71
C PRO A 320 -42.75 -22.85 -3.41
N ASP A 321 -43.33 -23.57 -4.38
CA ASP A 321 -44.72 -24.08 -4.24
C ASP A 321 -44.76 -25.30 -3.32
N ALA A 322 -43.59 -25.89 -3.17
CA ALA A 322 -43.55 -27.11 -2.32
C ALA A 322 -43.39 -26.75 -0.85
N PHE A 323 -42.84 -25.50 -0.56
CA PHE A 323 -42.62 -25.09 0.85
C PHE A 323 -43.67 -24.06 1.25
N GLY A 324 -44.53 -24.46 2.27
CA GLY A 324 -45.59 -23.56 2.78
C GLY A 324 -45.02 -22.48 3.72
N ALA A 325 -45.87 -21.61 4.19
CA ALA A 325 -45.51 -20.49 5.10
C ALA A 325 -44.93 -21.02 6.41
N GLU A 326 -45.39 -22.14 6.87
CA GLU A 326 -44.86 -22.72 8.14
C GLU A 326 -43.41 -23.21 7.96
N ASP A 327 -43.08 -23.71 6.89
CA ASP A 327 -41.71 -24.18 6.60
C ASP A 327 -40.73 -23.01 6.50
N GLU A 328 -41.25 -21.98 5.93
CA GLU A 328 -40.39 -20.78 5.86
C GLU A 328 -40.07 -20.24 7.26
N ARG A 329 -41.09 -20.31 8.08
CA ARG A 329 -40.84 -19.84 9.46
C ARG A 329 -39.85 -20.75 10.18
N LYS A 330 -40.00 -22.03 9.97
CA LYS A 330 -39.09 -22.98 10.64
C LYS A 330 -37.65 -22.77 10.16
N VAL A 331 -37.46 -22.51 8.88
CA VAL A 331 -36.09 -22.32 8.34
C VAL A 331 -35.53 -20.98 8.85
N ALA A 332 -36.42 -19.99 8.87
CA ALA A 332 -35.97 -18.69 9.41
C ALA A 332 -35.56 -18.83 10.88
N ARG A 333 -36.32 -19.59 11.65
CA ARG A 333 -35.95 -19.83 13.06
C ARG A 333 -34.62 -20.57 13.16
N ARG A 334 -34.45 -21.46 12.34
CA ARG A 334 -33.19 -22.22 12.40
C ARG A 334 -31.99 -21.32 12.04
N LEU A 335 -32.16 -20.49 10.98
CA LEU A 335 -31.06 -19.57 10.60
C LEU A 335 -30.76 -18.60 11.74
N ALA A 336 -31.89 -18.17 12.36
CA ALA A 336 -31.67 -17.23 13.49
C ALA A 336 -30.95 -17.94 14.64
N SER A 337 -31.36 -19.18 14.85
CA SER A 337 -30.69 -19.96 15.93
C SER A 337 -29.24 -20.24 15.59
N ALA A 338 -28.97 -20.49 14.31
CA ALA A 338 -27.58 -20.79 13.90
C ALA A 338 -26.67 -19.58 14.12
N ALA A 339 -27.29 -18.45 14.01
CA ALA A 339 -26.47 -17.23 14.20
C ALA A 339 -26.17 -17.00 15.68
N CYS A 340 -26.93 -17.69 16.59
CA CYS A 340 -26.77 -17.45 18.04
C CYS A 340 -25.94 -18.56 18.67
N GLU A 341 -25.58 -19.57 17.97
CA GLU A 341 -24.80 -20.68 18.57
C GLU A 341 -23.31 -20.32 18.59
N ALA A 342 -22.80 -20.21 19.84
CA ALA A 342 -21.43 -19.68 20.04
C ALA A 342 -20.38 -20.69 19.57
N HIS A 343 -20.70 -22.02 19.53
CA HIS A 343 -19.69 -23.03 19.14
C HIS A 343 -19.46 -23.03 17.63
N ARG A 344 -20.26 -22.29 16.87
CA ARG A 344 -20.04 -22.27 15.41
C ARG A 344 -19.05 -21.15 15.05
N PRO A 345 -18.36 -21.46 13.92
CA PRO A 345 -17.39 -20.43 13.50
C PRO A 345 -18.08 -19.13 13.07
N LEU A 346 -17.43 -18.01 13.30
CA LEU A 346 -17.99 -16.66 13.07
C LEU A 346 -18.50 -16.51 11.62
N PRO A 347 -17.76 -17.01 10.56
CA PRO A 347 -18.23 -16.82 9.18
C PRO A 347 -19.60 -17.50 8.94
N VAL A 348 -19.77 -18.57 9.58
CA VAL A 348 -21.05 -19.30 9.37
C VAL A 348 -22.19 -18.54 10.05
N ARG A 349 -21.92 -18.01 11.21
CA ARG A 349 -22.95 -17.24 11.92
C ARG A 349 -23.31 -15.96 11.16
N LEU A 350 -22.35 -15.35 10.53
CA LEU A 350 -22.63 -14.16 9.71
C LEU A 350 -23.38 -14.54 8.44
N LEU A 351 -22.95 -15.68 7.89
CA LEU A 351 -23.62 -16.14 6.66
C LEU A 351 -25.10 -16.43 6.93
N ALA A 352 -25.37 -16.98 8.12
CA ALA A 352 -26.78 -17.28 8.46
C ALA A 352 -27.62 -15.98 8.48
N LEU A 353 -27.04 -14.91 9.06
CA LEU A 353 -27.77 -13.63 9.11
C LEU A 353 -27.89 -13.00 7.72
N HIS A 354 -26.81 -13.27 6.96
CA HIS A 354 -26.88 -12.78 5.56
C HIS A 354 -27.99 -13.49 4.78
N TRP A 355 -28.07 -14.81 4.92
CA TRP A 355 -29.13 -15.55 4.18
C TRP A 355 -30.51 -15.11 4.67
N LEU A 356 -30.62 -14.82 5.98
CA LEU A 356 -31.93 -14.44 6.54
C LEU A 356 -32.36 -13.06 6.01
N LEU A 357 -31.39 -12.10 5.80
CA LEU A 357 -31.75 -10.72 5.41
C LEU A 357 -31.68 -10.55 3.90
N GLY A 358 -30.91 -11.41 3.25
CA GLY A 358 -30.64 -11.29 1.80
C GLY A 358 -31.82 -11.83 0.98
N SER A 359 -32.73 -12.65 1.67
CA SER A 359 -33.78 -13.27 0.84
C SER A 359 -35.13 -12.57 1.10
N GLY A 360 -35.64 -11.69 0.20
CA GLY A 360 -36.97 -11.04 0.34
C GLY A 360 -38.04 -12.01 0.87
N ARG A 361 -37.73 -13.29 1.01
CA ARG A 361 -38.75 -14.32 1.34
C ARG A 361 -38.95 -14.44 2.85
N PHE A 362 -37.90 -14.11 3.60
CA PHE A 362 -38.03 -14.28 5.06
C PHE A 362 -38.40 -12.94 5.71
N ARG A 363 -38.83 -11.99 4.90
CA ARG A 363 -39.08 -10.62 5.43
C ARG A 363 -40.26 -10.65 6.41
N ASP A 364 -41.22 -11.56 6.22
CA ASP A 364 -42.43 -11.58 7.07
C ASP A 364 -42.18 -12.38 8.35
N SER A 365 -41.15 -13.18 8.39
CA SER A 365 -40.90 -14.06 9.56
C SER A 365 -39.86 -13.43 10.50
N VAL A 366 -39.15 -12.37 10.07
CA VAL A 366 -37.98 -11.81 10.77
C VAL A 366 -38.44 -11.03 12.01
N PRO A 367 -39.67 -10.31 11.95
CA PRO A 367 -40.07 -9.57 13.16
C PRO A 367 -40.37 -10.51 14.34
N GLY A 368 -40.87 -11.75 14.15
CA GLY A 368 -41.16 -12.73 15.20
C GLY A 368 -39.87 -13.33 15.80
N LEU A 369 -38.64 -12.93 15.25
CA LEU A 369 -37.38 -13.55 15.72
C LEU A 369 -36.49 -12.48 16.36
N ALA A 370 -37.04 -11.36 16.69
CA ALA A 370 -36.27 -10.20 17.16
C ALA A 370 -35.47 -10.56 18.42
N LYS A 371 -35.96 -11.48 19.17
CA LYS A 371 -35.27 -11.83 20.44
C LYS A 371 -33.97 -12.57 20.16
N TRP A 372 -33.84 -13.17 19.03
CA TRP A 372 -32.64 -13.98 18.72
C TRP A 372 -31.51 -13.10 18.18
N PHE A 373 -31.86 -11.85 17.84
CA PHE A 373 -30.85 -10.97 17.22
C PHE A 373 -30.22 -10.07 18.29
N TYR A 374 -30.53 -10.40 19.59
CA TYR A 374 -29.84 -9.61 20.62
C TYR A 374 -28.35 -10.00 20.71
N PRO A 375 -27.59 -8.82 20.56
CA PRO A 375 -26.16 -9.17 20.63
C PRO A 375 -25.76 -9.71 21.99
N GLY A 376 -25.18 -10.97 22.00
CA GLY A 376 -24.67 -11.55 23.27
C GLY A 376 -23.40 -10.85 23.76
N MET A 377 -23.17 -10.83 25.13
CA MET A 377 -21.98 -10.16 25.74
C MET A 377 -20.68 -10.67 25.12
N PHE A 378 -20.65 -11.92 24.54
CA PHE A 378 -19.35 -12.44 24.05
C PHE A 378 -19.38 -12.55 22.52
N ASP A 379 -20.35 -11.86 21.99
CA ASP A 379 -20.32 -11.88 20.51
C ASP A 379 -19.23 -10.94 19.98
N PRO A 380 -18.52 -11.49 18.91
CA PRO A 380 -17.57 -10.56 18.28
C PRO A 380 -18.27 -9.32 17.69
N LEU A 381 -17.53 -8.23 17.58
CA LEU A 381 -18.12 -6.94 17.19
C LEU A 381 -18.78 -7.04 15.80
N ALA A 382 -18.17 -7.87 14.89
CA ALA A 382 -18.76 -8.00 13.53
C ALA A 382 -20.16 -8.65 13.60
N LEU A 383 -20.30 -9.60 14.50
CA LEU A 383 -21.62 -10.26 14.65
C LEU A 383 -22.62 -9.32 15.35
N LYS A 384 -22.14 -8.57 16.34
CA LYS A 384 -23.02 -7.58 16.99
C LYS A 384 -23.52 -6.54 15.99
N ALA A 385 -22.63 -6.18 15.09
CA ALA A 385 -23.04 -5.17 14.09
C ALA A 385 -24.15 -5.72 13.19
N LYS A 386 -23.91 -6.92 12.70
CA LYS A 386 -24.92 -7.49 11.79
C LYS A 386 -26.23 -7.79 12.53
N LYS A 387 -26.23 -8.21 13.80
CA LYS A 387 -27.45 -8.45 14.59
C LYS A 387 -28.19 -7.12 14.83
N LEU A 388 -27.38 -6.03 15.01
CA LEU A 388 -28.03 -4.72 15.17
C LEU A 388 -28.69 -4.29 13.85
N ASP A 389 -28.07 -4.69 12.75
CA ASP A 389 -28.73 -4.41 11.46
C ASP A 389 -30.07 -5.15 11.35
N CYS A 390 -30.06 -6.35 11.86
CA CYS A 390 -31.31 -7.13 11.80
C CYS A 390 -32.38 -6.50 12.69
N LEU A 391 -31.90 -6.05 13.81
CA LEU A 391 -32.89 -5.39 14.71
C LEU A 391 -33.39 -4.09 14.09
N GLY A 392 -32.38 -3.41 13.37
CA GLY A 392 -32.81 -2.21 12.64
C GLY A 392 -33.87 -2.54 11.58
N PHE A 393 -33.73 -3.61 10.91
CA PHE A 393 -34.72 -4.05 9.90
C PHE A 393 -36.05 -4.37 10.56
N VAL A 394 -36.09 -5.06 11.73
CA VAL A 394 -37.34 -5.41 12.42
C VAL A 394 -38.06 -4.13 12.88
N ALA A 395 -37.23 -3.17 13.26
CA ALA A 395 -37.82 -1.91 13.76
C ALA A 395 -38.46 -1.12 12.60
N ALA A 396 -37.93 -1.25 11.44
CA ALA A 396 -38.48 -0.52 10.27
C ALA A 396 -39.75 -1.20 9.74
N THR A 397 -39.88 -2.54 9.87
CA THR A 397 -41.02 -3.31 9.31
C THR A 397 -42.21 -3.26 10.29
N VAL A 398 -42.02 -3.18 11.61
CA VAL A 398 -43.09 -3.19 12.61
C VAL A 398 -43.76 -1.81 12.64
N ASP A 399 -43.01 -0.72 12.29
CA ASP A 399 -43.58 0.65 12.31
C ASP A 399 -44.41 0.90 11.05
N SER A 400 -44.37 0.01 9.94
CA SER A 400 -45.13 0.15 8.69
C SER A 400 -46.44 -0.64 8.78
N ASP A 401 -46.60 -1.63 9.84
CA ASP A 401 -47.81 -2.47 9.89
C ASP A 401 -48.66 -2.06 11.11
N LYS A 402 -49.09 -0.76 11.26
CA LYS A 402 -50.09 -0.36 12.29
C LYS A 402 -51.01 -1.53 12.64
N VAL A 403 -50.49 -2.64 13.29
CA VAL A 403 -51.48 -3.56 13.90
C VAL A 403 -51.91 -2.99 15.25
N GLU A 404 -53.02 -2.23 15.32
CA GLU A 404 -53.97 -1.92 16.42
C GLU A 404 -53.67 -2.75 17.67
N GLY A 405 -52.51 -2.45 18.27
CA GLY A 405 -52.33 -2.82 19.70
C GLY A 405 -50.96 -2.33 20.19
N GLY A 406 -50.75 -1.10 20.54
CA GLY A 406 -49.90 -0.23 21.39
C GLY A 406 -48.85 -1.02 22.17
N SER A 407 -48.69 -2.47 22.05
CA SER A 407 -47.75 -3.17 22.96
C SER A 407 -46.46 -3.57 22.20
N TYR A 408 -46.43 -3.46 20.75
CA TYR A 408 -45.24 -3.97 20.04
C TYR A 408 -44.26 -2.82 19.74
N GLY A 409 -44.67 -1.53 19.70
CA GLY A 409 -43.83 -0.32 19.52
C GLY A 409 -42.95 -0.04 20.74
N GLN A 410 -43.44 -0.33 22.00
CA GLN A 410 -42.66 -0.18 23.25
C GLN A 410 -41.65 -1.33 23.42
N GLN A 411 -41.93 -2.51 22.82
CA GLN A 411 -41.02 -3.68 22.86
C GLN A 411 -39.87 -3.50 21.84
N THR A 412 -40.05 -2.72 20.73
CA THR A 412 -39.02 -2.52 19.68
C THR A 412 -38.00 -1.47 20.13
N THR A 413 -38.48 -0.39 20.85
CA THR A 413 -37.57 0.66 21.38
C THR A 413 -36.72 0.09 22.52
N LYS A 414 -37.34 -0.84 23.28
CA LYS A 414 -36.55 -1.53 24.35
C LYS A 414 -35.53 -2.48 23.74
N LEU A 415 -35.83 -3.02 22.64
CA LEU A 415 -34.90 -3.99 22.00
C LEU A 415 -33.69 -3.26 21.40
N ILE A 416 -33.93 -2.07 20.90
CA ILE A 416 -32.81 -1.28 20.32
C ILE A 416 -31.97 -0.69 21.45
N ASP A 417 -32.70 -0.30 22.52
CA ASP A 417 -31.94 0.22 23.68
C ASP A 417 -31.07 -0.87 24.31
N ASP A 418 -31.67 -2.01 24.43
CA ASP A 418 -30.91 -3.13 25.04
C ASP A 418 -29.78 -3.60 24.11
N GLY A 419 -30.06 -3.52 22.73
CA GLY A 419 -29.01 -3.88 21.76
C GLY A 419 -27.85 -2.88 21.78
N LEU A 420 -28.19 -1.60 21.98
CA LEU A 420 -27.15 -0.54 21.98
C LEU A 420 -26.34 -0.59 23.27
N VAL A 421 -27.01 -1.08 24.35
CA VAL A 421 -26.31 -1.21 25.65
C VAL A 421 -25.31 -2.36 25.57
N SER A 422 -25.61 -3.34 24.73
CA SER A 422 -24.69 -4.49 24.56
C SER A 422 -23.45 -4.11 23.76
N VAL A 423 -23.53 -3.09 22.86
CA VAL A 423 -22.37 -2.66 22.03
C VAL A 423 -21.61 -1.56 22.76
N SER A 424 -22.35 -0.95 23.72
CA SER A 424 -21.69 0.17 24.43
C SER A 424 -21.14 -0.30 25.78
N ALA A 425 -20.87 -1.69 25.90
CA ALA A 425 -20.34 -2.23 27.17
C ALA A 425 -20.99 -1.55 28.37
N PHE A 426 -22.26 -1.07 28.28
CA PHE A 426 -23.08 -0.53 29.38
C PHE A 426 -22.65 0.89 29.73
N ARG A 427 -21.63 1.46 28.78
CA ARG A 427 -21.19 2.87 28.85
C ARG A 427 -20.73 3.33 27.46
N TRP A 428 -21.32 4.52 27.00
CA TRP A 428 -20.84 5.05 25.69
C TRP A 428 -19.35 5.35 25.73
N LEU A 429 -18.62 4.66 24.78
CA LEU A 429 -17.17 4.81 24.68
C LEU A 429 -16.80 6.01 23.81
N PRO A 430 -15.66 6.53 23.96
CA PRO A 430 -15.25 7.73 23.23
C PRO A 430 -15.44 7.56 21.71
N ALA A 431 -15.55 8.64 20.96
CA ALA A 431 -15.85 8.71 19.50
C ALA A 431 -14.90 7.83 18.69
N TRP A 432 -13.71 7.35 19.15
CA TRP A 432 -12.77 6.57 18.31
C TRP A 432 -12.96 5.08 18.56
N SER A 433 -13.98 4.81 19.44
CA SER A 433 -14.19 3.38 19.73
C SER A 433 -15.00 2.73 18.60
N THR A 434 -14.50 1.63 18.10
CA THR A 434 -15.19 0.89 17.03
C THR A 434 -16.59 0.46 17.48
N GLU A 435 -16.80 0.37 18.78
CA GLU A 435 -18.12 -0.05 19.31
C GLU A 435 -19.14 1.09 19.18
N THR A 436 -18.68 2.34 19.43
CA THR A 436 -19.55 3.50 19.27
C THR A 436 -19.87 3.74 17.79
N VAL A 437 -18.89 3.42 16.95
CA VAL A 437 -19.15 3.58 15.50
C VAL A 437 -20.20 2.54 15.05
N VAL A 438 -20.06 1.33 15.57
CA VAL A 438 -21.01 0.27 15.19
C VAL A 438 -22.41 0.62 15.72
N ALA A 439 -22.45 1.21 16.91
CA ALA A 439 -23.76 1.62 17.47
C ALA A 439 -24.41 2.69 16.60
N PHE A 440 -23.59 3.72 16.12
CA PHE A 440 -24.18 4.82 15.32
C PHE A 440 -24.48 4.33 13.89
N ARG A 441 -23.68 3.33 13.48
CA ARG A 441 -24.06 2.70 12.19
C ARG A 441 -25.41 1.98 12.31
N GLY A 442 -25.59 1.21 13.42
CA GLY A 442 -26.89 0.55 13.66
C GLY A 442 -28.04 1.57 13.68
N LEU A 443 -27.82 2.73 14.33
CA LEU A 443 -28.87 3.77 14.39
C LEU A 443 -29.15 4.33 12.99
N HIS A 444 -28.04 4.51 12.27
CA HIS A 444 -28.22 5.00 10.89
C HIS A 444 -29.05 4.02 10.06
N ARG A 445 -28.86 2.70 10.21
CA ARG A 445 -29.57 1.69 9.41
C ARG A 445 -31.05 1.65 9.79
N VAL A 446 -31.33 1.89 11.05
CA VAL A 446 -32.74 1.90 11.47
C VAL A 446 -33.46 3.07 10.81
N LEU A 447 -32.75 4.25 10.74
CA LEU A 447 -33.40 5.46 10.17
C LEU A 447 -33.51 5.36 8.65
N VAL A 448 -32.53 4.72 8.00
CA VAL A 448 -32.58 4.59 6.52
C VAL A 448 -33.50 3.41 6.14
N GLY A 449 -33.46 2.32 6.96
CA GLY A 449 -34.33 1.14 6.69
C GLY A 449 -35.81 1.51 6.76
N ALA A 450 -36.27 2.48 7.54
CA ALA A 450 -37.70 2.90 7.66
C ALA A 450 -38.14 3.67 6.41
N ALA A 451 -37.11 4.19 5.67
CA ALA A 451 -37.45 4.88 4.40
C ALA A 451 -36.40 4.51 3.33
N PRO A 452 -36.47 3.23 2.75
CA PRO A 452 -35.47 2.78 1.77
C PRO A 452 -35.55 3.60 0.47
N HIS A 453 -34.39 3.77 -0.20
CA HIS A 453 -34.36 4.48 -1.50
C HIS A 453 -35.29 3.79 -2.50
N SER A 454 -36.58 4.36 -2.65
CA SER A 454 -37.47 3.72 -3.65
C SER A 454 -36.84 3.78 -5.05
N ALA A 455 -36.45 2.70 -5.69
CA ALA A 455 -36.00 2.50 -7.09
C ALA A 455 -36.89 3.29 -8.06
N ASN A 456 -37.99 4.06 -7.49
CA ASN A 456 -38.78 4.85 -8.47
C ASN A 456 -38.86 6.31 -8.03
N ASP A 457 -37.94 7.18 -8.39
CA ASP A 457 -37.76 8.66 -8.38
C ASP A 457 -39.06 9.38 -8.01
N THR A 458 -40.10 8.62 -7.36
CA THR A 458 -41.21 9.47 -6.89
C THR A 458 -41.12 9.69 -5.38
N GLY A 459 -40.29 10.61 -4.91
CA GLY A 459 -40.41 11.19 -3.55
C GLY A 459 -40.68 10.13 -2.49
N CYS A 460 -39.70 10.03 -1.43
CA CYS A 460 -39.64 9.16 -0.22
C CYS A 460 -41.03 8.99 0.40
N SER A 461 -42.09 8.27 -0.14
CA SER A 461 -43.44 7.90 0.36
C SER A 461 -43.40 7.47 1.82
N GLY A 462 -42.15 7.49 2.61
CA GLY A 462 -42.07 6.98 3.99
C GLY A 462 -41.63 8.09 4.95
N ALA A 463 -41.48 9.37 4.54
CA ALA A 463 -40.94 10.48 5.35
C ALA A 463 -41.99 10.93 6.38
N GLY A 464 -43.31 10.82 6.01
CA GLY A 464 -44.39 11.23 6.93
C GLY A 464 -44.65 10.17 8.01
N GLU A 465 -44.44 8.89 7.72
CA GLU A 465 -44.69 7.76 8.65
C GLU A 465 -43.56 7.65 9.67
N LEU A 466 -42.35 7.95 9.32
CA LEU A 466 -41.21 7.89 10.26
C LEU A 466 -41.24 9.10 11.21
N LEU A 467 -41.70 10.33 10.74
CA LEU A 467 -41.74 11.54 11.60
C LEU A 467 -42.77 11.36 12.72
N ASN A 468 -43.73 10.42 12.45
CA ASN A 468 -44.76 10.22 13.52
C ASN A 468 -44.47 8.94 14.30
N SER A 469 -43.28 8.35 14.05
CA SER A 469 -42.99 7.06 14.69
C SER A 469 -42.45 7.28 16.11
N THR A 470 -42.94 6.49 17.05
CA THR A 470 -42.47 6.51 18.45
C THR A 470 -40.99 6.17 18.53
N THR A 471 -40.43 5.40 17.60
CA THR A 471 -38.99 5.03 17.60
C THR A 471 -38.10 6.22 17.23
N PHE A 472 -38.61 7.02 16.31
CA PHE A 472 -37.82 8.19 15.88
C PHE A 472 -37.80 9.25 16.99
N HIS A 473 -39.00 9.51 17.66
CA HIS A 473 -38.99 10.49 18.78
C HIS A 473 -38.11 9.98 19.93
N HIS A 474 -38.13 8.71 20.22
CA HIS A 474 -37.23 8.14 21.23
C HIS A 474 -35.75 8.34 20.85
N PHE A 475 -35.42 8.24 19.54
CA PHE A 475 -34.02 8.43 19.09
C PHE A 475 -33.59 9.88 19.25
N GLN A 476 -34.57 10.81 18.94
CA GLN A 476 -34.24 12.24 19.11
C GLN A 476 -33.92 12.55 20.58
N ALA A 477 -34.75 11.97 21.43
CA ALA A 477 -34.52 12.21 22.88
C ALA A 477 -33.20 11.57 23.34
N MET A 478 -32.96 10.37 22.83
CA MET A 478 -31.72 9.67 23.23
C MET A 478 -30.48 10.45 22.78
N LEU A 479 -30.47 10.99 21.53
CA LEU A 479 -29.29 11.72 21.01
C LEU A 479 -29.07 13.01 21.80
N VAL A 480 -30.23 13.63 22.23
CA VAL A 480 -30.07 14.88 23.02
C VAL A 480 -29.52 14.53 24.40
N ASP A 481 -30.02 13.44 24.99
CA ASP A 481 -29.51 13.02 26.32
C ASP A 481 -28.03 12.61 26.24
N MET A 482 -27.67 11.96 25.07
CA MET A 482 -26.27 11.51 24.92
C MET A 482 -25.33 12.72 24.75
N ALA A 483 -25.82 13.70 23.97
CA ALA A 483 -24.97 14.88 23.70
C ALA A 483 -24.84 15.75 24.96
N SER A 484 -25.90 15.64 25.85
CA SER A 484 -25.83 16.47 27.08
C SER A 484 -24.98 15.79 28.14
N GLU A 485 -25.02 14.40 28.22
CA GLU A 485 -24.36 13.64 29.32
C GLU A 485 -22.91 13.31 28.95
N HIS A 486 -22.69 13.17 27.56
CA HIS A 486 -21.34 12.72 27.15
C HIS A 486 -20.81 13.67 26.07
N ARG A 487 -19.89 14.55 26.44
CA ARG A 487 -19.40 15.61 25.53
C ARG A 487 -18.52 15.01 24.43
N GLY A 488 -17.83 13.93 24.71
CA GLY A 488 -16.93 13.25 23.76
C GLY A 488 -17.67 12.70 22.54
N LEU A 489 -19.04 12.61 22.66
CA LEU A 489 -19.79 11.97 21.56
C LEU A 489 -20.39 13.01 20.62
N VAL A 490 -20.23 14.29 20.94
CA VAL A 490 -20.87 15.38 20.18
C VAL A 490 -20.29 15.44 18.75
N PRO A 491 -19.00 15.27 18.54
CA PRO A 491 -18.48 15.26 17.17
C PRO A 491 -19.00 14.05 16.38
N VAL A 492 -19.21 12.89 17.04
CA VAL A 492 -19.74 11.69 16.35
C VAL A 492 -21.21 11.92 15.96
N ILE A 493 -21.90 12.61 16.88
CA ILE A 493 -23.31 12.91 16.57
C ILE A 493 -23.38 13.89 15.39
N ALA A 494 -22.46 14.87 15.39
CA ALA A 494 -22.43 15.83 14.26
C ALA A 494 -22.09 15.13 12.94
N ASP A 495 -21.15 14.16 12.99
CA ASP A 495 -20.83 13.42 11.76
C ASP A 495 -22.02 12.56 11.32
N PHE A 496 -22.62 11.98 12.30
CA PHE A 496 -23.80 11.15 12.01
C PHE A 496 -24.88 11.98 11.33
N ILE A 497 -25.16 13.21 11.77
CA ILE A 497 -26.20 14.08 11.17
C ILE A 497 -25.74 14.54 9.79
N ASN A 498 -24.39 14.73 9.63
CA ASN A 498 -23.87 15.18 8.32
C ASN A 498 -24.04 14.09 7.26
N ARG A 499 -23.91 12.92 7.69
CA ARG A 499 -24.09 11.83 6.70
C ARG A 499 -25.54 11.78 6.20
N LEU A 500 -26.46 12.12 7.11
CA LEU A 500 -27.88 12.12 6.67
C LEU A 500 -28.17 13.35 5.81
N LEU A 501 -27.50 14.47 6.10
CA LEU A 501 -27.75 15.71 5.33
C LEU A 501 -27.12 15.61 3.94
N ALA A 502 -26.03 14.73 3.79
CA ALA A 502 -25.36 14.60 2.48
C ALA A 502 -26.22 13.78 1.51
N CYS A 503 -27.21 13.08 2.12
CA CYS A 503 -28.06 12.26 1.24
C CYS A 503 -29.34 13.02 0.92
N THR A 504 -29.75 13.08 -0.44
CA THR A 504 -30.91 13.91 -0.86
C THR A 504 -32.22 13.27 -0.39
N ALA A 505 -32.18 11.98 -0.25
CA ALA A 505 -33.41 11.28 0.17
C ALA A 505 -33.63 11.40 1.69
N HIS A 506 -32.55 11.55 2.48
CA HIS A 506 -32.72 11.54 3.95
C HIS A 506 -32.33 12.90 4.54
N ARG A 507 -32.21 13.88 3.68
CA ARG A 507 -31.83 15.22 4.12
C ARG A 507 -32.87 15.77 5.12
N TRP A 508 -34.13 15.47 4.93
CA TRP A 508 -35.19 15.97 5.84
C TRP A 508 -35.01 15.39 7.25
N VAL A 509 -34.50 14.13 7.43
CA VAL A 509 -34.26 13.54 8.77
C VAL A 509 -33.12 14.29 9.45
N GLY A 510 -32.06 14.53 8.67
CA GLY A 510 -30.94 15.30 9.24
C GLY A 510 -31.39 16.71 9.69
N GLU A 511 -32.32 17.36 8.90
CA GLU A 511 -32.78 18.71 9.27
C GLU A 511 -33.64 18.67 10.53
N GLN A 512 -34.46 17.66 10.63
CA GLN A 512 -35.29 17.51 11.85
C GLN A 512 -34.43 17.25 13.08
N LEU A 513 -33.38 16.44 12.96
CA LEU A 513 -32.49 16.20 14.12
C LEU A 513 -31.76 17.48 14.51
N LEU A 514 -31.36 18.33 13.48
CA LEU A 514 -30.69 19.61 13.83
C LEU A 514 -31.68 20.56 14.51
N ARG A 515 -32.99 20.47 14.08
CA ARG A 515 -34.01 21.31 14.78
C ARG A 515 -34.16 20.86 16.24
N THR A 516 -34.10 19.60 16.42
CA THR A 516 -34.21 19.09 17.81
C THR A 516 -33.00 19.51 18.65
N VAL A 517 -31.81 19.49 17.97
CA VAL A 517 -30.62 19.92 18.73
C VAL A 517 -30.76 21.41 19.07
N ASP A 518 -31.32 22.19 18.14
CA ASP A 518 -31.49 23.64 18.38
C ASP A 518 -32.54 23.86 19.49
N GLU A 519 -33.66 23.07 19.61
CA GLU A 519 -34.77 23.35 20.53
C GLU A 519 -34.50 22.73 21.91
N CYS A 520 -33.84 21.62 21.89
CA CYS A 520 -33.83 20.87 23.17
C CYS A 520 -32.41 20.84 23.76
N LEU A 521 -31.33 20.95 22.90
CA LEU A 521 -29.96 20.81 23.45
C LEU A 521 -29.36 22.18 23.76
N LEU A 522 -29.61 23.25 22.93
CA LEU A 522 -28.91 24.55 23.07
C LEU A 522 -29.30 25.23 24.38
N PRO A 523 -30.58 25.09 24.86
CA PRO A 523 -30.95 25.73 26.13
C PRO A 523 -30.30 25.03 27.33
N ARG A 524 -29.87 23.78 27.20
CA ARG A 524 -29.28 23.03 28.34
C ARG A 524 -27.79 23.32 28.49
N LEU A 525 -27.20 24.16 27.50
CA LEU A 525 -25.73 24.30 27.51
C LEU A 525 -25.34 25.57 28.27
N GLU A 526 -24.29 25.41 29.17
CA GLU A 526 -23.80 26.60 29.90
C GLU A 526 -22.57 27.20 29.20
N PRO A 527 -22.56 28.62 29.09
CA PRO A 527 -21.43 29.30 28.43
C PRO A 527 -20.13 29.15 29.22
N GLY A 528 -18.95 28.72 28.52
CA GLY A 528 -17.63 28.47 29.14
C GLY A 528 -16.69 27.80 28.14
N TYR A 529 -15.48 27.38 28.66
CA TYR A 529 -14.46 26.82 27.73
C TYR A 529 -14.88 25.42 27.26
N GLN A 530 -15.92 24.80 27.91
CA GLN A 530 -16.35 23.42 27.58
C GLN A 530 -17.33 23.43 26.40
N LEU A 531 -17.75 24.63 26.02
CA LEU A 531 -18.66 24.77 24.86
C LEU A 531 -17.93 24.51 23.54
N ALA A 532 -16.60 24.48 23.63
CA ALA A 532 -15.79 24.24 22.41
C ALA A 532 -16.10 22.87 21.79
N SER A 533 -16.56 21.88 22.61
CA SER A 533 -16.79 20.51 22.10
C SER A 533 -18.07 20.46 21.24
N TYR A 534 -18.90 21.54 21.29
CA TYR A 534 -20.20 21.52 20.57
C TYR A 534 -20.12 22.37 19.31
N TYR A 535 -18.91 23.02 18.98
CA TYR A 535 -18.77 23.94 17.83
C TYR A 535 -19.03 23.22 16.51
N PRO A 536 -18.65 21.88 16.39
CA PRO A 536 -18.96 21.19 15.13
C PRO A 536 -20.48 21.14 14.88
N LEU A 537 -21.26 21.00 15.96
CA LEU A 537 -22.74 20.99 15.78
C LEU A 537 -23.26 22.40 15.48
N PHE A 538 -22.58 23.46 16.10
CA PHE A 538 -23.01 24.84 15.83
C PHE A 538 -22.74 25.23 14.37
N GLU A 539 -21.60 24.82 13.89
CA GLU A 539 -21.28 25.13 12.48
C GLU A 539 -22.31 24.52 11.53
N LYS A 540 -22.75 23.33 11.99
CA LYS A 540 -23.72 22.65 11.08
C LYS A 540 -25.10 23.34 11.17
N ILE A 541 -25.46 23.77 12.32
CA ILE A 541 -26.73 24.51 12.45
C ILE A 541 -26.64 25.81 11.65
N ALA A 542 -25.38 26.39 11.67
CA ALA A 542 -25.22 27.68 10.97
C ALA A 542 -25.23 27.49 9.46
N GLN A 543 -24.88 26.30 8.94
CA GLN A 543 -24.82 26.02 7.49
C GLN A 543 -26.20 25.68 6.95
N ASN A 544 -27.13 25.26 7.87
CA ASN A 544 -28.43 24.78 7.37
C ASN A 544 -29.46 25.92 7.38
N GLU A 545 -30.15 26.16 6.21
CA GLU A 545 -31.08 27.32 6.06
C GLU A 545 -32.43 27.01 6.72
N ALA A 546 -32.66 25.78 6.95
CA ALA A 546 -33.99 25.37 7.45
C ALA A 546 -34.10 25.53 8.97
N VAL A 547 -32.98 25.70 9.66
CA VAL A 547 -33.02 25.75 11.13
C VAL A 547 -32.88 27.23 11.57
N PRO A 548 -33.72 27.68 12.56
CA PRO A 548 -33.63 29.05 13.07
C PRO A 548 -32.32 29.29 13.84
N GLN A 549 -31.67 30.61 13.60
CA GLN A 549 -30.30 30.86 14.12
C GLN A 549 -30.37 31.72 15.39
N LEU A 550 -31.53 32.13 15.81
CA LEU A 550 -31.65 33.08 16.92
C LEU A 550 -31.09 32.49 18.22
N ARG A 551 -31.39 31.34 18.57
CA ARG A 551 -30.95 30.74 19.85
C ARG A 551 -29.43 30.50 19.84
N LEU A 552 -28.95 30.07 18.69
CA LEU A 552 -27.49 29.86 18.60
C LEU A 552 -26.74 31.19 18.76
N ILE A 553 -27.29 32.25 18.20
CA ILE A 553 -26.60 33.57 18.26
C ILE A 553 -26.66 34.09 19.70
N GLU A 554 -27.78 33.84 20.40
CA GLU A 554 -27.88 34.27 21.81
C GLU A 554 -26.86 33.52 22.69
N LEU A 555 -26.73 32.22 22.38
CA LEU A 555 -25.75 31.43 23.16
C LEU A 555 -24.32 31.89 22.87
N LEU A 556 -23.96 32.22 21.58
CA LEU A 556 -22.58 32.65 21.21
C LEU A 556 -22.28 34.03 21.81
N THR A 557 -23.43 34.84 21.94
CA THR A 557 -23.22 36.18 22.54
C THR A 557 -22.86 36.03 24.03
N LYS A 558 -23.58 35.14 24.69
CA LYS A 558 -23.26 34.90 26.12
C LYS A 558 -21.87 34.28 26.28
N GLN A 559 -21.47 33.49 25.23
CA GLN A 559 -20.15 32.85 25.29
C GLN A 559 -19.02 33.88 25.11
N MET A 560 -19.19 34.83 24.19
CA MET A 560 -18.16 35.86 23.95
C MET A 560 -18.01 36.76 25.18
N ALA A 561 -19.15 36.99 25.89
CA ALA A 561 -19.08 37.80 27.14
C ALA A 561 -18.35 37.03 28.24
N SER A 562 -18.63 35.76 28.35
CA SER A 562 -17.93 34.93 29.35
C SER A 562 -16.44 34.81 29.05
N LEU A 563 -16.02 34.70 27.74
CA LEU A 563 -14.59 34.56 27.38
C LEU A 563 -13.83 35.86 27.67
N ALA A 564 -14.61 36.96 27.54
CA ALA A 564 -13.97 38.27 27.80
C ALA A 564 -13.76 38.48 29.30
N LYS A 565 -14.71 37.92 30.15
CA LYS A 565 -14.59 38.08 31.62
C LYS A 565 -13.52 37.14 32.19
N LYS A 566 -13.26 36.02 31.60
CA LYS A 566 -12.36 34.99 32.16
C LYS A 566 -10.98 35.08 31.50
N HIS A 567 -10.72 36.28 30.75
CA HIS A 567 -9.45 36.44 30.02
C HIS A 567 -8.33 36.77 31.01
N ASP A 568 -7.46 35.67 31.30
CA ASP A 568 -6.23 35.83 32.12
C ASP A 568 -4.99 35.49 31.29
N PRO A 569 -3.73 36.10 31.65
CA PRO A 569 -2.50 35.86 30.88
C PRO A 569 -2.23 34.36 30.69
N ASP A 570 -2.86 33.46 31.48
CA ASP A 570 -2.63 32.01 31.35
C ASP A 570 -3.70 31.36 30.45
N THR A 571 -4.85 32.05 30.11
CA THR A 571 -5.95 31.47 29.30
C THR A 571 -6.11 32.26 28.00
N GLU A 572 -5.04 33.07 27.63
CA GLU A 572 -5.09 33.97 26.46
C GLU A 572 -5.22 33.17 25.16
N LEU A 573 -4.56 32.04 25.13
CA LEU A 573 -4.59 31.28 23.86
C LEU A 573 -5.91 30.53 23.70
N LYS A 574 -6.56 30.09 24.85
CA LYS A 574 -7.83 29.35 24.79
C LYS A 574 -9.01 30.30 24.50
N SER A 575 -8.99 31.52 25.08
CA SER A 575 -10.04 32.52 24.81
C SER A 575 -9.94 33.06 23.38
N TRP A 576 -8.63 33.10 22.89
CA TRP A 576 -8.45 33.55 21.50
C TRP A 576 -8.98 32.49 20.51
N SER A 577 -8.62 31.23 20.72
CA SER A 577 -9.04 30.17 19.78
C SER A 577 -10.57 30.04 19.74
N GLN A 578 -11.20 30.10 20.88
CA GLN A 578 -12.68 29.96 20.91
C GLN A 578 -13.35 31.20 20.33
N GLY A 579 -12.77 32.39 20.67
CA GLY A 579 -13.29 33.64 20.06
C GLY A 579 -13.15 33.64 18.53
N SER A 580 -12.05 33.09 18.04
CA SER A 580 -11.88 33.02 16.58
C SER A 580 -12.88 32.05 15.94
N LYS A 581 -13.17 30.96 16.63
CA LYS A 581 -14.13 29.97 16.09
C LYS A 581 -15.55 30.56 16.07
N VAL A 582 -15.92 31.39 17.07
CA VAL A 582 -17.26 32.01 17.10
C VAL A 582 -17.39 32.99 15.93
N VAL A 583 -16.30 33.79 15.65
CA VAL A 583 -16.36 34.73 14.51
C VAL A 583 -16.41 33.95 13.20
N GLY A 584 -15.69 32.78 13.18
CA GLY A 584 -15.79 31.87 12.02
C GLY A 584 -17.23 31.40 11.78
N ILE A 585 -17.97 31.08 12.85
CA ILE A 585 -19.37 30.61 12.70
C ILE A 585 -20.25 31.77 12.22
N CYS A 586 -19.97 33.01 12.65
CA CYS A 586 -20.70 34.19 12.15
C CYS A 586 -20.49 34.39 10.64
N ARG A 587 -19.31 34.05 10.17
CA ARG A 587 -19.05 34.16 8.73
C ARG A 587 -19.84 33.11 7.94
N ILE A 588 -19.88 31.91 8.57
CA ILE A 588 -20.66 30.84 7.91
C ILE A 588 -22.14 31.24 7.83
N MET A 589 -22.63 31.93 8.84
CA MET A 589 -24.05 32.36 8.83
C MET A 589 -24.28 33.43 7.76
N LEU A 590 -23.25 34.27 7.57
CA LEU A 590 -23.38 35.34 6.55
C LEU A 590 -23.38 34.76 5.14
N LYS A 591 -22.79 33.53 5.07
CA LYS A 591 -22.69 32.89 3.73
C LYS A 591 -23.99 32.18 3.38
N HIS A 592 -24.67 31.56 4.36
CA HIS A 592 -25.71 30.58 4.00
C HIS A 592 -27.09 31.14 4.35
N HIS A 593 -27.24 32.25 5.13
CA HIS A 593 -28.58 32.73 5.51
C HIS A 593 -28.80 34.13 4.92
N HIS A 594 -30.14 34.42 4.72
CA HIS A 594 -30.47 35.79 4.23
C HIS A 594 -30.16 36.84 5.30
N SER A 595 -29.47 37.95 4.88
CA SER A 595 -28.95 39.00 5.80
C SER A 595 -30.10 39.67 6.56
N SER A 596 -31.32 39.56 6.05
CA SER A 596 -32.48 40.23 6.71
C SER A 596 -32.89 39.48 7.99
N HIS A 597 -32.68 38.12 8.02
CA HIS A 597 -33.16 37.31 9.15
C HIS A 597 -32.13 37.26 10.28
N ILE A 598 -30.92 37.61 9.97
CA ILE A 598 -29.87 37.40 11.01
C ILE A 598 -29.22 38.76 11.31
N PHE A 599 -29.79 39.91 10.67
CA PHE A 599 -29.09 41.21 10.71
C PHE A 599 -29.07 41.73 12.16
N LEU A 600 -30.22 41.70 12.83
CA LEU A 600 -30.28 42.35 14.16
C LEU A 600 -29.55 41.52 15.21
N PRO A 601 -29.83 40.27 15.29
CA PRO A 601 -29.18 39.46 16.33
C PRO A 601 -27.68 39.28 16.06
N LEU A 602 -27.20 39.19 14.90
CA LEU A 602 -25.76 39.02 14.56
C LEU A 602 -25.00 40.33 14.75
N THR A 603 -25.65 41.51 14.48
CA THR A 603 -25.01 42.82 14.73
C THR A 603 -24.76 43.02 16.23
N HIS A 604 -25.79 42.63 16.96
CA HIS A 604 -25.62 42.75 18.42
C HIS A 604 -24.44 41.89 18.92
N LEU A 605 -24.30 40.69 18.43
CA LEU A 605 -23.17 39.82 18.84
C LEU A 605 -21.83 40.44 18.41
N LEU A 606 -21.69 40.97 17.14
CA LEU A 606 -20.40 41.47 16.61
C LEU A 606 -20.01 42.77 17.31
N VAL A 607 -21.06 43.61 17.64
CA VAL A 607 -20.73 44.90 18.32
C VAL A 607 -20.25 44.61 19.74
N ARG A 608 -20.96 43.75 20.35
CA ARG A 608 -20.53 43.37 21.72
C ARG A 608 -19.13 42.76 21.72
N THR A 609 -18.76 42.00 20.70
CA THR A 609 -17.39 41.42 20.62
C THR A 609 -16.36 42.52 20.37
N ILE A 610 -16.72 43.55 19.67
CA ILE A 610 -15.77 44.65 19.36
C ILE A 610 -15.52 45.48 20.62
N GLU A 611 -16.61 45.55 21.52
CA GLU A 611 -16.49 46.46 22.68
C GLU A 611 -15.85 45.73 23.86
N SER A 612 -16.00 44.51 23.91
CA SER A 612 -15.76 43.91 25.25
C SER A 612 -14.66 42.86 25.16
N PHE A 613 -14.10 42.42 23.83
CA PHE A 613 -13.13 41.30 23.79
C PHE A 613 -11.70 41.85 23.82
N PRO A 614 -10.75 41.33 24.66
CA PRO A 614 -9.42 41.86 24.98
C PRO A 614 -8.45 41.71 23.80
N ASP A 615 -8.67 40.71 22.85
CA ASP A 615 -7.70 40.45 21.77
C ASP A 615 -8.05 41.32 20.54
N LEU A 616 -7.00 41.99 19.96
CA LEU A 616 -7.18 42.97 18.86
C LEU A 616 -7.52 42.24 17.55
N GLU A 617 -7.03 41.06 17.35
CA GLU A 617 -7.31 40.35 16.09
C GLU A 617 -8.79 39.94 15.99
N ILE A 618 -9.33 39.40 17.06
CA ILE A 618 -10.76 38.96 17.04
C ILE A 618 -11.66 40.20 16.88
N ARG A 619 -11.30 41.33 17.46
CA ARG A 619 -12.09 42.56 17.32
C ARG A 619 -12.05 43.08 15.87
N ASP A 620 -10.84 42.92 15.30
CA ASP A 620 -10.72 43.41 13.90
C ASP A 620 -11.54 42.52 12.95
N HIS A 621 -11.54 41.23 13.24
CA HIS A 621 -12.31 40.31 12.36
C HIS A 621 -13.81 40.53 12.56
N ALA A 622 -14.19 40.80 13.75
CA ALA A 622 -15.62 41.10 14.00
C ALA A 622 -16.03 42.41 13.33
N ARG A 623 -15.07 43.39 13.22
CA ARG A 623 -15.38 44.67 12.56
C ARG A 623 -15.56 44.48 11.05
N ILE A 624 -14.73 43.60 10.61
CA ILE A 624 -14.82 43.34 9.16
C ILE A 624 -16.15 42.65 8.84
N CYS A 625 -16.53 41.68 9.72
CA CYS A 625 -17.82 40.97 9.49
C CYS A 625 -18.99 41.94 9.67
N LEU A 626 -18.89 42.90 10.53
CA LEU A 626 -19.97 43.88 10.75
C LEU A 626 -20.07 44.83 9.55
N ARG A 627 -18.86 45.17 9.00
CA ARG A 627 -18.88 46.07 7.83
C ARG A 627 -19.42 45.37 6.60
N MET A 628 -19.14 44.09 6.51
CA MET A 628 -19.67 43.31 5.38
C MET A 628 -21.19 43.14 5.51
N LEU A 629 -21.69 42.95 6.73
CA LEU A 629 -23.13 42.76 6.96
C LEU A 629 -23.89 44.06 6.73
N SER A 630 -23.28 45.35 6.97
CA SER A 630 -24.01 46.63 6.94
C SER A 630 -23.86 47.31 5.59
N CYS A 631 -22.68 46.91 4.87
CA CYS A 631 -22.34 47.81 3.74
C CYS A 631 -22.52 47.05 2.42
N ILE A 632 -22.82 45.66 2.46
CA ILE A 632 -22.93 44.90 1.20
C ILE A 632 -24.34 44.29 1.16
N PRO A 633 -25.07 44.57 0.01
CA PRO A 633 -26.38 43.95 -0.14
C PRO A 633 -26.29 42.41 -0.14
N GLY A 634 -27.14 41.71 0.66
CA GLY A 634 -27.16 40.29 1.06
C GLY A 634 -26.84 39.36 -0.12
N LYS A 635 -27.39 39.68 -1.36
CA LYS A 635 -27.17 38.79 -2.54
C LYS A 635 -25.74 38.93 -3.08
N LYS A 636 -25.20 40.16 -3.05
CA LYS A 636 -23.81 40.43 -3.48
C LYS A 636 -22.81 39.93 -2.44
N LEU A 637 -23.17 39.94 -1.20
CA LEU A 637 -22.32 39.44 -0.11
C LEU A 637 -22.18 37.91 -0.20
N ARG A 638 -23.14 37.24 -0.62
CA ARG A 638 -23.07 35.76 -0.74
C ARG A 638 -22.25 35.36 -1.97
N ASN A 639 -22.40 36.19 -3.03
CA ASN A 639 -21.61 35.93 -4.26
C ASN A 639 -20.13 36.26 -4.05
N LEU A 640 -19.85 37.30 -3.21
CA LEU A 640 -18.44 37.68 -2.92
C LEU A 640 -17.78 36.64 -2.01
N MET A 641 -18.63 36.03 -1.22
CA MET A 641 -18.06 35.02 -0.29
C MET A 641 -18.01 33.66 -0.97
N GLY A 642 -18.68 33.47 -2.30
CA GLY A 642 -18.73 32.22 -3.11
C GLY A 642 -17.67 32.23 -4.21
N ILE A 643 -17.04 33.38 -4.76
CA ILE A 643 -16.14 33.59 -5.91
C ILE A 643 -14.70 33.23 -5.49
N GLY A 644 -14.34 32.70 -4.39
CA GLY A 644 -13.03 32.12 -4.05
C GLY A 644 -12.99 30.61 -4.33
N GLU A 645 -13.98 29.98 -5.29
CA GLU A 645 -13.89 28.52 -5.48
C GLU A 645 -14.32 28.16 -6.90
N GLN A 646 -14.14 29.03 -8.01
CA GLN A 646 -14.27 28.38 -9.34
C GLN A 646 -13.06 28.77 -10.21
N PRO A 647 -12.20 27.80 -10.95
CA PRO A 647 -11.12 28.19 -11.87
C PRO A 647 -11.61 28.29 -13.32
N THR A 648 -11.79 29.47 -13.92
CA THR A 648 -11.84 29.57 -15.39
C THR A 648 -10.43 29.63 -15.98
N PRO A 649 -10.17 29.07 -17.38
CA PRO A 649 -8.95 28.92 -18.17
C PRO A 649 -8.72 30.12 -19.10
N SER A 650 -7.43 30.79 -19.06
CA SER A 650 -6.63 31.09 -20.26
C SER A 650 -5.66 32.23 -19.96
N HIS A 651 -4.30 32.05 -20.02
CA HIS A 651 -2.91 32.45 -20.29
C HIS A 651 -2.78 33.95 -20.49
N PRO A 652 -1.32 34.49 -20.60
CA PRO A 652 0.01 34.75 -20.01
C PRO A 652 0.46 36.21 -20.21
N GLY A 653 0.74 36.92 -19.08
CA GLY A 653 1.87 37.90 -19.12
C GLY A 653 1.87 38.74 -17.85
N SER A 654 2.76 38.47 -16.89
CA SER A 654 3.83 39.37 -16.39
C SER A 654 3.61 39.63 -14.89
N MET A 655 4.58 39.08 -14.03
CA MET A 655 5.86 39.39 -13.33
C MET A 655 5.60 40.32 -12.14
N PHE A 656 5.43 39.71 -10.92
CA PHE A 656 6.11 40.03 -9.65
C PHE A 656 5.20 39.63 -8.48
N ASP A 657 5.60 38.54 -7.74
CA ASP A 657 5.92 38.34 -6.31
C ASP A 657 4.97 37.28 -5.72
N ASP A 658 5.45 36.00 -5.56
CA ASP A 658 5.38 34.88 -4.60
C ASP A 658 4.36 35.15 -3.48
N PRO A 659 3.70 34.07 -2.90
CA PRO A 659 3.23 32.68 -3.02
C PRO A 659 1.69 32.60 -2.99
N SER A 660 1.10 32.63 -4.18
CA SER A 660 -0.08 31.86 -4.60
C SER A 660 -0.31 30.64 -3.68
N GLU A 661 -0.96 30.78 -2.51
CA GLU A 661 -2.11 30.06 -1.93
C GLU A 661 -3.19 29.79 -2.98
N ARG A 662 -2.79 28.82 -3.91
CA ARG A 662 -3.98 28.22 -4.53
C ARG A 662 -4.68 27.27 -3.53
N PRO A 663 -5.98 27.54 -3.38
CA PRO A 663 -7.30 27.00 -3.03
C PRO A 663 -7.72 25.85 -3.97
N ALA A 664 -7.92 24.68 -3.36
CA ALA A 664 -9.03 23.82 -2.89
C ALA A 664 -9.06 22.52 -3.73
N GLN A 665 -8.91 21.38 -3.05
CA GLN A 665 -9.72 20.30 -2.46
C GLN A 665 -9.49 18.99 -3.22
N ASP A 666 -8.89 17.93 -2.54
CA ASP A 666 -9.37 16.63 -2.05
C ASP A 666 -8.40 15.53 -2.48
N PRO A 667 -7.98 14.62 -1.55
CA PRO A 667 -8.31 13.40 -0.80
C PRO A 667 -7.23 13.05 0.23
N ASN A 668 -6.86 13.97 1.34
CA ASN A 668 -5.85 13.41 2.28
C ASN A 668 -5.79 14.29 3.54
N SER A 669 -6.78 14.57 4.25
CA SER A 669 -6.51 15.43 5.45
C SER A 669 -5.96 14.57 6.59
N MET A 670 -4.82 13.91 6.39
CA MET A 670 -3.90 13.62 7.49
C MET A 670 -2.72 14.60 7.47
N PRO A 671 -2.47 15.47 8.60
CA PRO A 671 -1.25 16.29 8.64
C PRO A 671 -0.06 15.57 7.96
N THR A 672 0.47 16.06 6.87
CA THR A 672 1.67 15.55 6.18
C THR A 672 2.65 14.91 7.17
N LEU A 673 2.62 13.58 7.32
CA LEU A 673 3.57 12.78 8.12
C LEU A 673 4.82 13.58 8.49
N ALA A 674 5.25 14.55 7.70
CA ALA A 674 6.49 15.33 7.98
C ALA A 674 6.26 16.28 9.16
N SER A 675 5.02 16.44 9.54
CA SER A 675 4.72 17.39 10.62
C SER A 675 4.91 16.76 11.99
N TYR A 676 4.99 15.39 12.03
CA TYR A 676 5.16 14.86 13.40
C TYR A 676 6.15 13.70 13.40
N ILE A 677 6.67 13.24 12.29
CA ILE A 677 7.81 12.30 12.22
C ILE A 677 9.00 13.05 11.60
N HIS A 678 10.07 12.93 12.44
CA HIS A 678 11.21 13.74 11.99
C HIS A 678 12.47 12.89 11.85
N LEU A 679 13.03 13.03 10.72
CA LEU A 679 14.40 12.53 10.49
C LEU A 679 15.34 13.71 10.23
N GLU A 680 16.18 13.93 11.32
CA GLU A 680 17.03 15.13 11.20
C GLU A 680 18.51 14.75 11.34
N ARG A 681 19.25 15.59 10.65
CA ARG A 681 20.69 15.32 10.74
C ARG A 681 21.23 15.79 12.10
N VAL A 682 22.17 15.03 12.53
CA VAL A 682 22.76 15.36 13.85
C VAL A 682 23.70 16.55 13.70
N VAL A 683 24.38 16.56 12.55
CA VAL A 683 25.28 17.70 12.33
C VAL A 683 24.68 18.58 11.22
N PRO A 684 24.31 19.82 11.56
CA PRO A 684 23.71 20.71 10.55
C PRO A 684 24.76 21.20 9.54
N LEU A 685 24.20 21.45 8.37
CA LEU A 685 25.13 21.93 7.32
C LEU A 685 25.40 23.43 7.49
N ILE A 686 26.54 23.75 7.18
CA ILE A 686 26.93 25.18 7.28
C ILE A 686 26.22 25.98 6.18
N VAL A 687 25.96 25.32 5.10
CA VAL A 687 25.24 26.03 4.01
C VAL A 687 23.76 25.65 4.06
N LYS A 688 22.86 26.55 4.50
CA LYS A 688 21.44 26.24 4.82
C LYS A 688 20.56 26.43 3.59
N GLN A 689 21.02 27.07 2.36
CA GLN A 689 20.14 27.28 1.19
C GLN A 689 20.94 27.09 -0.10
N SER A 690 21.35 25.91 -0.47
CA SER A 690 22.12 25.96 -1.74
C SER A 690 21.45 25.06 -2.79
N TRP A 691 20.18 25.30 -3.11
CA TRP A 691 19.68 24.43 -4.22
C TRP A 691 19.44 25.28 -5.46
N ALA A 692 20.05 26.53 -5.52
CA ALA A 692 19.67 27.28 -6.73
C ALA A 692 20.70 27.05 -7.85
N LEU A 693 21.40 25.82 -7.85
CA LEU A 693 22.06 25.79 -9.19
C LEU A 693 22.07 24.35 -9.71
N THR A 694 20.95 23.51 -9.42
CA THR A 694 20.98 22.27 -10.25
C THR A 694 20.50 22.59 -11.67
N LEU A 695 21.36 23.17 -12.55
CA LEU A 695 21.00 23.11 -13.99
C LEU A 695 20.15 21.86 -14.29
N PRO A 696 18.76 21.98 -14.57
CA PRO A 696 17.87 20.87 -14.93
C PRO A 696 18.56 19.86 -15.85
N ASN A 697 19.18 18.84 -15.37
CA ASN A 697 19.45 17.58 -16.09
C ASN A 697 18.19 17.05 -16.78
N PHE A 698 17.79 17.48 -18.05
CA PHE A 698 17.23 16.71 -19.18
C PHE A 698 16.95 15.26 -18.77
N SER A 699 15.94 14.94 -17.94
CA SER A 699 15.36 13.58 -17.84
C SER A 699 14.56 13.24 -19.10
N VAL A 700 15.14 12.72 -20.19
CA VAL A 700 14.66 11.75 -21.21
C VAL A 700 14.23 10.44 -20.53
N GLN A 701 12.93 10.24 -20.08
CA GLN A 701 11.98 9.12 -20.27
C GLN A 701 12.55 8.05 -21.21
N SER A 702 13.20 7.04 -20.72
CA SER A 702 13.20 5.63 -21.14
C SER A 702 12.02 5.32 -22.09
N ARG A 703 12.17 5.65 -23.48
CA ARG A 703 11.81 4.77 -24.62
C ARG A 703 12.86 4.94 -25.73
N ALA A 704 13.45 3.76 -26.17
CA ALA A 704 13.95 3.06 -27.37
C ALA A 704 14.27 4.05 -28.50
N SER A 705 15.61 4.15 -28.65
CA SER A 705 16.39 4.39 -29.89
C SER A 705 15.75 5.50 -30.73
N GLY A 706 16.39 6.66 -30.67
CA GLY A 706 16.40 7.49 -31.92
C GLY A 706 16.77 8.94 -31.58
N HIS A 707 18.05 9.26 -31.75
CA HIS A 707 18.76 10.40 -32.38
C HIS A 707 17.80 11.56 -32.68
N ILE A 708 17.97 12.71 -31.87
CA ILE A 708 17.78 13.99 -32.58
C ILE A 708 18.47 15.10 -31.78
N LEU A 709 19.53 15.83 -32.35
CA LEU A 709 19.78 17.05 -33.14
C LEU A 709 20.10 18.23 -32.20
N SER A 710 21.37 18.39 -31.87
CA SER A 710 22.33 19.51 -31.71
C SER A 710 21.94 20.72 -32.56
N ILE A 711 21.33 21.76 -31.92
CA ILE A 711 21.32 23.16 -32.40
C ILE A 711 22.74 23.75 -32.31
N GLN A 712 23.47 23.68 -33.41
CA GLN A 712 24.59 24.41 -34.02
C GLN A 712 24.28 25.90 -34.13
N ASP A 713 25.02 26.79 -33.42
CA ASP A 713 25.46 28.11 -33.91
C ASP A 713 26.96 28.07 -34.25
N VAL A 714 27.25 27.99 -35.63
CA VAL A 714 27.90 28.77 -36.71
C VAL A 714 29.37 28.37 -36.80
N SER A 715 29.68 27.50 -37.83
CA SER A 715 30.29 27.26 -39.15
C SER A 715 31.71 27.82 -39.22
N VAL A 716 32.66 26.84 -39.32
CA VAL A 716 33.58 26.90 -40.49
C VAL A 716 33.98 25.47 -40.85
N THR A 717 33.42 24.96 -42.08
CA THR A 717 33.55 24.14 -43.30
C THR A 717 34.91 23.44 -43.37
N PRO A 718 34.90 22.25 -44.00
CA PRO A 718 35.37 20.86 -44.08
C PRO A 718 36.31 20.64 -45.27
N PRO A 719 37.13 19.55 -45.34
CA PRO A 719 36.67 18.39 -46.12
C PRO A 719 37.51 17.14 -45.83
N GLU A 720 36.79 16.00 -45.75
CA GLU A 720 36.74 14.86 -46.71
C GLU A 720 36.83 13.54 -45.93
N GLN A 721 35.66 12.89 -45.90
CA GLN A 721 35.00 11.58 -46.01
C GLN A 721 36.02 10.45 -46.26
N GLU A 722 36.22 9.67 -45.08
CA GLU A 722 36.49 8.23 -45.31
C GLU A 722 35.79 7.40 -44.23
N LYS A 723 34.71 6.70 -44.59
CA LYS A 723 34.01 5.42 -44.38
C LYS A 723 34.43 4.75 -43.06
N PRO A 724 33.34 4.28 -42.34
CA PRO A 724 33.49 3.72 -40.98
C PRO A 724 34.02 2.28 -41.02
N PRO A 725 35.16 2.00 -40.10
CA PRO A 725 35.19 0.54 -39.87
C PRO A 725 34.90 0.20 -38.40
N GLN A 726 33.85 -0.60 -38.11
CA GLN A 726 33.57 -1.75 -37.22
C GLN A 726 34.65 -1.93 -36.17
N PRO A 727 34.22 -2.34 -34.91
CA PRO A 727 34.84 -2.34 -33.57
C PRO A 727 35.91 -3.44 -33.44
N THR A 728 37.26 -3.08 -33.72
CA THR A 728 38.42 -3.95 -33.39
C THR A 728 38.93 -3.62 -31.99
N ILE A 729 38.60 -4.43 -30.89
CA ILE A 729 39.43 -4.95 -29.77
C ILE A 729 40.92 -4.73 -30.09
N GLU A 730 41.46 -3.44 -29.84
CA GLU A 730 42.95 -3.31 -29.82
C GLU A 730 43.40 -3.09 -28.37
N ARG A 731 43.78 -4.16 -27.59
CA ARG A 731 45.11 -4.46 -27.00
C ARG A 731 46.00 -3.22 -27.00
N ILE A 732 45.80 -2.27 -26.05
CA ILE A 732 46.86 -1.25 -25.84
C ILE A 732 48.18 -1.96 -25.48
N GLY A 733 48.96 -2.47 -26.41
CA GLY A 733 50.36 -2.33 -26.87
C GLY A 733 51.02 -1.05 -26.35
N TYR A 734 51.81 -1.13 -25.14
CA TYR A 734 53.04 -0.38 -24.82
C TYR A 734 53.37 0.65 -25.92
N THR A 735 52.64 1.83 -25.98
CA THR A 735 53.17 2.99 -26.74
C THR A 735 54.34 3.62 -25.99
N GLU A 736 55.64 3.17 -26.18
CA GLU A 736 56.93 3.88 -26.09
C GLU A 736 56.72 5.39 -25.87
N GLU A 737 56.43 5.78 -24.56
CA GLU A 737 56.51 7.12 -23.94
C GLU A 737 57.78 7.85 -24.37
N ALA A 738 57.87 8.76 -25.42
CA ALA A 738 58.87 9.84 -25.63
C ALA A 738 59.46 10.32 -24.31
N LEU A 739 60.64 9.79 -23.76
CA LEU A 739 61.50 10.28 -22.67
C LEU A 739 61.43 11.80 -22.55
N ARG A 740 60.48 12.32 -21.79
CA ARG A 740 60.37 13.77 -21.54
C ARG A 740 61.32 14.18 -20.42
N VAL A 741 62.33 15.01 -20.68
CA VAL A 741 63.29 15.59 -19.72
C VAL A 741 62.51 16.36 -18.64
N MET A 742 62.24 15.67 -17.59
CA MET A 742 61.51 16.23 -16.43
C MET A 742 62.50 16.83 -15.43
N ASP A 743 62.35 18.13 -15.07
CA ASP A 743 63.18 18.77 -14.01
C ASP A 743 63.00 18.05 -12.67
N SER A 744 64.17 17.86 -11.90
CA SER A 744 64.24 17.15 -10.60
C SER A 744 63.02 17.47 -9.72
N LYS A 745 62.47 18.72 -9.87
CA LYS A 745 61.29 19.10 -9.04
C LYS A 745 60.02 18.46 -9.61
N GLY A 746 59.82 18.39 -10.92
CA GLY A 746 58.68 17.70 -11.58
C GLY A 746 58.67 16.19 -11.33
N ALA A 747 59.91 15.54 -11.27
CA ALA A 747 60.00 14.09 -11.01
C ALA A 747 59.62 13.77 -9.57
N GLU A 748 60.02 14.73 -8.68
CA GLU A 748 59.66 14.53 -7.26
C GLU A 748 58.15 14.68 -7.04
N THR A 749 57.53 15.66 -7.75
CA THR A 749 56.08 15.87 -7.64
C THR A 749 55.32 14.65 -8.19
N LEU A 750 55.79 14.06 -9.31
CA LEU A 750 55.10 12.89 -9.90
C LEU A 750 55.23 11.66 -9.02
N GLU A 751 56.44 11.55 -8.36
CA GLU A 751 56.65 10.39 -7.46
C GLU A 751 55.68 10.43 -6.28
N ILE A 752 55.52 11.64 -5.75
CA ILE A 752 54.63 11.78 -4.58
C ILE A 752 53.18 11.53 -5.03
N LEU A 753 52.73 12.01 -6.24
CA LEU A 753 51.33 11.83 -6.71
C LEU A 753 51.06 10.37 -7.08
N ARG A 754 52.10 9.67 -7.68
CA ARG A 754 51.91 8.22 -7.98
C ARG A 754 51.75 7.41 -6.71
N ARG A 755 52.60 7.88 -5.80
CA ARG A 755 52.51 7.17 -4.50
C ARG A 755 51.14 7.40 -3.85
N HIS A 756 50.55 8.54 -3.95
CA HIS A 756 49.24 8.86 -3.32
C HIS A 756 48.10 8.17 -4.07
N PHE A 757 48.01 8.23 -5.46
CA PHE A 757 46.87 7.67 -6.22
C PHE A 757 46.91 6.14 -6.22
N SER A 758 48.11 5.56 -5.95
CA SER A 758 48.17 4.08 -5.81
C SER A 758 47.44 3.62 -4.54
N CYS A 759 47.21 4.56 -3.65
CA CYS A 759 46.55 4.17 -2.38
C CYS A 759 45.04 4.39 -2.49
N ILE A 760 44.60 5.01 -3.60
CA ILE A 760 43.15 5.25 -3.73
C ILE A 760 42.53 4.08 -4.52
N PRO A 761 41.62 3.33 -3.89
CA PRO A 761 40.93 2.20 -4.58
C PRO A 761 40.06 2.70 -5.73
N ASP A 762 39.95 1.82 -6.79
CA ASP A 762 39.06 2.18 -7.91
C ASP A 762 37.60 1.99 -7.51
N TYR A 763 37.05 3.08 -6.98
CA TYR A 763 35.69 2.97 -6.40
C TYR A 763 34.64 2.92 -7.51
N LEU A 764 34.99 3.19 -8.80
CA LEU A 764 34.02 3.19 -9.92
C LEU A 764 33.81 1.78 -10.46
N HIS A 765 34.79 0.74 -10.31
CA HIS A 765 34.70 -0.59 -10.97
C HIS A 765 34.84 -1.69 -9.93
N SER A 766 34.95 -1.43 -8.65
CA SER A 766 35.10 -2.45 -7.57
C SER A 766 33.82 -2.47 -6.73
N SER A 767 33.19 -3.74 -6.49
CA SER A 767 31.97 -4.01 -5.69
C SER A 767 32.18 -3.68 -4.21
N GLY A 768 32.31 -2.26 -3.93
CA GLY A 768 32.29 -1.74 -2.54
C GLY A 768 32.84 -0.31 -2.50
N GLY A 769 32.24 0.78 -3.26
CA GLY A 769 32.56 2.22 -3.33
C GLY A 769 32.69 2.84 -1.93
N LEU A 770 33.69 3.87 -1.70
CA LEU A 770 33.86 4.63 -0.45
C LEU A 770 32.50 5.16 0.04
N LYS A 771 32.17 4.76 1.33
CA LYS A 771 30.82 5.11 1.85
C LYS A 771 30.93 6.30 2.82
N VAL A 772 30.27 7.42 2.42
CA VAL A 772 30.14 8.57 3.32
C VAL A 772 28.90 8.38 4.21
N LYS A 773 29.16 8.63 5.57
CA LYS A 773 28.05 8.31 6.50
C LYS A 773 27.43 9.62 7.02
N ILE A 774 26.14 9.65 6.88
CA ILE A 774 25.41 10.77 7.48
C ILE A 774 24.56 10.25 8.65
N HIS A 775 24.85 10.94 9.79
CA HIS A 775 24.13 10.45 11.00
C HIS A 775 22.85 11.27 11.20
N CYS A 776 21.77 10.43 11.35
CA CYS A 776 20.49 11.13 11.54
C CYS A 776 19.78 10.58 12.78
N THR A 777 19.00 11.60 13.35
CA THR A 777 18.17 11.15 14.46
C THR A 777 16.70 11.03 14.00
N PHE A 778 16.18 9.80 14.35
CA PHE A 778 14.79 9.54 13.93
C PHE A 778 13.89 9.60 15.16
N ARG A 779 12.85 10.56 14.98
CA ARG A 779 11.95 10.71 16.15
C ARG A 779 10.57 11.13 15.65
N PHE A 780 9.61 10.82 16.57
CA PHE A 780 8.29 11.37 16.19
C PHE A 780 7.57 11.87 17.45
N ASP A 781 6.84 12.98 17.17
CA ASP A 781 6.18 13.68 18.28
C ASP A 781 4.84 13.02 18.61
N SER A 782 4.68 12.69 19.92
CA SER A 782 3.52 11.88 20.37
C SER A 782 2.23 12.72 20.28
N GLU A 783 2.24 14.08 20.43
CA GLU A 783 1.04 14.94 20.50
C GLU A 783 0.47 15.19 19.09
N PRO A 784 1.35 15.63 18.15
CA PRO A 784 0.82 15.82 16.79
C PRO A 784 0.44 14.47 16.14
N PHE A 785 1.27 13.45 16.50
CA PHE A 785 0.94 12.09 15.97
C PHE A 785 -0.43 11.63 16.51
N ASN A 786 -0.72 11.84 17.75
CA ASN A 786 -2.03 11.47 18.33
C ASN A 786 -3.14 12.35 17.76
N ARG A 787 -2.80 13.67 17.42
CA ARG A 787 -3.78 14.62 16.84
C ARG A 787 -4.13 14.22 15.41
N ALA A 788 -3.04 13.76 14.66
CA ALA A 788 -3.26 13.40 13.23
C ALA A 788 -3.92 12.01 13.12
N TRP A 789 -3.57 11.25 14.09
CA TRP A 789 -4.05 9.87 13.93
C TRP A 789 -5.04 9.55 15.04
N VAL A 790 -5.09 10.67 16.03
CA VAL A 790 -6.04 10.49 17.15
C VAL A 790 -7.01 11.68 17.13
N SER A 791 -7.77 12.01 16.11
CA SER A 791 -8.79 13.06 16.37
C SER A 791 -10.17 12.50 16.02
N ASP A 792 -10.81 11.76 16.97
CA ASP A 792 -12.16 12.06 17.50
C ASP A 792 -12.36 11.36 18.85
N SER A 793 -11.58 11.69 19.93
CA SER A 793 -12.22 11.54 21.25
C SER A 793 -11.90 12.75 22.12
N PRO A 794 -12.98 13.48 22.80
CA PRO A 794 -12.84 14.46 23.89
C PRO A 794 -12.74 13.78 25.26
N VAL A 795 -11.51 13.32 25.88
CA VAL A 795 -11.18 13.70 27.26
C VAL A 795 -9.77 13.19 27.58
N PRO A 796 -8.79 13.95 28.33
CA PRO A 796 -7.55 13.69 29.09
C PRO A 796 -7.83 12.81 30.32
N SER A 797 -7.79 11.36 30.28
CA SER A 797 -7.52 10.36 31.34
C SER A 797 -6.74 10.98 32.52
N SER A 798 -7.42 11.49 33.54
CA SER A 798 -6.76 11.46 34.86
C SER A 798 -7.02 10.11 35.54
N GLU A 799 -6.13 9.17 35.06
CA GLU A 799 -5.35 8.34 36.02
C GLU A 799 -5.12 6.96 35.41
N GLY A 800 -4.09 6.92 34.34
CA GLY A 800 -3.18 5.74 34.38
C GLY A 800 -1.91 6.02 33.57
N GLU A 801 -0.89 6.84 33.94
CA GLU A 801 0.54 6.78 33.56
C GLU A 801 0.70 6.50 32.05
N ASP A 802 0.51 7.49 31.16
CA ASP A 802 1.13 8.07 29.95
C ASP A 802 1.63 6.98 29.00
N GLU A 803 0.66 6.11 28.38
CA GLU A 803 1.23 5.18 27.37
C GLU A 803 1.49 5.93 26.05
N LEU A 804 2.68 6.43 25.71
CA LEU A 804 3.17 7.12 24.50
C LEU A 804 3.04 6.21 23.27
N PRO A 805 2.47 6.74 22.13
CA PRO A 805 2.34 5.99 20.88
C PRO A 805 3.69 5.46 20.39
N ALA A 806 3.59 4.11 19.81
CA ALA A 806 4.87 3.48 19.36
C ALA A 806 4.74 3.07 17.89
N LEU A 807 5.80 3.18 17.20
CA LEU A 807 5.89 2.66 15.82
C LEU A 807 6.70 1.35 15.80
N TYR A 808 6.10 0.38 14.99
CA TYR A 808 6.80 -0.92 14.88
C TYR A 808 7.25 -1.18 13.44
N ALA A 809 8.32 -1.84 13.33
CA ALA A 809 8.88 -2.32 12.04
C ALA A 809 8.95 -1.17 11.03
N VAL A 810 9.66 -0.12 11.43
CA VAL A 810 9.79 1.04 10.51
C VAL A 810 10.82 0.73 9.42
N THR A 811 10.30 0.97 8.13
CA THR A 811 11.24 0.83 7.00
C THR A 811 11.40 2.19 6.32
N ILE A 812 12.70 2.69 6.26
CA ILE A 812 12.99 3.99 5.60
C ILE A 812 13.67 3.73 4.25
N THR A 813 12.90 4.08 3.25
CA THR A 813 13.46 3.92 1.89
C THR A 813 14.01 5.25 1.37
N LEU A 814 15.26 5.21 0.82
CA LEU A 814 15.97 6.47 0.45
C LEU A 814 16.28 6.46 -1.05
N SER A 815 15.87 7.65 -1.66
CA SER A 815 16.23 7.81 -3.09
C SER A 815 16.82 9.20 -3.34
N SER A 816 17.78 9.24 -4.30
CA SER A 816 18.42 10.56 -4.53
C SER A 816 18.50 10.84 -6.02
N SER A 817 18.33 12.10 -6.41
CA SER A 817 18.47 12.56 -7.81
C SER A 817 19.94 12.83 -8.16
N ALA A 818 20.85 12.86 -7.17
CA ALA A 818 22.29 13.08 -7.38
C ALA A 818 23.02 11.76 -7.64
N GLN A 819 24.15 11.76 -8.35
CA GLN A 819 24.85 10.54 -8.84
C GLN A 819 25.45 9.74 -7.69
N PHE A 820 24.53 9.27 -6.73
CA PHE A 820 25.00 8.37 -5.66
C PHE A 820 24.69 6.93 -6.04
N GLY A 821 25.57 5.92 -5.63
CA GLY A 821 25.26 4.48 -5.82
C GLY A 821 23.97 4.08 -5.09
N LYS A 822 23.44 2.87 -5.26
CA LYS A 822 22.19 2.41 -4.60
C LYS A 822 22.29 2.56 -3.08
N ILE A 823 21.26 3.34 -2.54
CA ILE A 823 21.25 3.59 -1.08
C ILE A 823 20.33 2.57 -0.41
N PRO A 824 20.90 1.65 0.47
CA PRO A 824 20.08 0.63 1.12
C PRO A 824 19.06 1.25 2.10
N PRO A 825 17.90 0.54 2.19
CA PRO A 825 16.89 1.04 3.13
C PRO A 825 17.29 0.80 4.59
N CYS A 826 16.86 1.73 5.50
CA CYS A 826 17.16 1.57 6.95
C CYS A 826 15.91 1.07 7.68
N ARG A 827 16.25 0.11 8.69
CA ARG A 827 15.07 -0.47 9.39
C ARG A 827 15.21 -0.21 10.90
N VAL A 828 14.08 0.31 11.40
CA VAL A 828 14.00 0.51 12.86
C VAL A 828 12.85 -0.34 13.42
N PRO A 829 13.23 -1.31 14.32
CA PRO A 829 12.24 -2.30 14.78
C PRO A 829 11.19 -1.67 15.71
N PHE A 830 11.69 -0.70 16.54
CA PHE A 830 10.68 -0.19 17.48
C PHE A 830 11.05 1.25 17.88
N LEU A 831 9.94 2.15 17.93
CA LEU A 831 10.23 3.53 18.35
C LEU A 831 9.03 4.08 19.13
N LEU A 832 9.35 4.63 20.31
CA LEU A 832 8.28 5.19 21.17
C LEU A 832 8.16 6.69 20.95
N GLY A 833 6.89 7.31 20.99
CA GLY A 833 6.68 8.75 20.72
C GLY A 833 7.26 9.61 21.84
N GLU A 834 7.82 10.84 21.45
CA GLU A 834 8.44 11.75 22.44
C GLU A 834 7.34 12.57 23.13
N PRO A 835 7.40 12.67 24.51
CA PRO A 835 6.39 13.45 25.25
C PRO A 835 6.56 14.96 25.04
N PRO A 836 5.51 15.78 25.19
CA PRO A 836 5.57 17.24 24.93
C PRO A 836 6.51 17.93 25.93
N GLY A 837 7.78 18.33 25.51
CA GLY A 837 8.87 19.01 26.27
C GLY A 837 8.34 20.20 27.07
N SER A 838 7.92 20.16 28.45
CA SER A 838 7.77 21.26 29.42
C SER A 838 8.95 22.23 29.37
N GLY A 839 9.14 23.03 28.41
CA GLY A 839 9.83 24.34 28.35
C GLY A 839 10.46 24.73 29.69
N VAL A 840 11.00 23.78 30.60
CA VAL A 840 11.93 24.36 31.59
C VAL A 840 12.90 23.25 32.03
N ASP A 841 13.77 22.73 31.24
CA ASP A 841 14.81 21.96 31.98
C ASP A 841 16.20 22.50 31.62
N ILE A 842 16.67 23.46 32.34
CA ILE A 842 18.08 23.74 32.72
C ILE A 842 18.95 22.50 32.47
N VAL A 843 19.63 22.43 31.30
CA VAL A 843 20.67 21.51 30.80
C VAL A 843 21.80 21.39 31.83
N PRO A 844 21.97 20.21 32.60
CA PRO A 844 23.37 20.07 33.06
C PRO A 844 24.27 19.47 31.98
N ILE A 845 25.17 20.28 31.48
CA ILE A 845 26.46 20.07 30.78
C ILE A 845 27.24 18.93 31.44
N ASP A 846 26.93 17.65 31.13
CA ASP A 846 28.08 16.71 31.12
C ASP A 846 27.69 15.46 30.33
N ASN A 847 28.12 15.35 29.02
CA ASN A 847 28.77 14.38 28.12
C ASN A 847 29.05 13.04 28.82
N CYS A 848 28.29 11.93 28.37
CA CYS A 848 28.96 10.73 27.81
C CYS A 848 28.28 9.47 28.36
N GLN A 849 26.97 9.20 27.75
CA GLN A 849 26.57 7.81 27.44
C GLN A 849 25.04 7.69 27.56
N GLN A 850 24.27 8.50 26.71
CA GLN A 850 22.78 8.43 26.79
C GLN A 850 22.27 7.11 26.20
N GLU A 851 22.43 5.99 26.78
CA GLU A 851 21.53 4.82 26.71
C GLU A 851 20.33 5.09 25.80
N GLU A 852 20.47 4.82 24.39
CA GLU A 852 19.38 4.72 23.41
C GLU A 852 18.01 4.98 24.05
N SER A 853 17.80 6.15 24.47
CA SER A 853 16.44 6.52 24.94
C SER A 853 15.36 5.95 24.02
N SER A 854 14.60 5.00 24.40
CA SER A 854 13.46 4.36 23.71
C SER A 854 12.71 5.36 22.82
N TYR A 855 13.07 6.75 22.79
CA TYR A 855 12.24 7.73 22.06
C TYR A 855 12.95 8.20 20.80
N ARG A 856 14.28 7.95 20.74
CA ARG A 856 15.01 8.39 19.54
C ARG A 856 15.86 7.23 19.00
N ALA A 857 15.73 7.15 17.67
CA ALA A 857 16.58 6.10 17.06
C ALA A 857 17.65 6.74 16.18
N SER A 858 18.86 6.18 16.34
CA SER A 858 19.98 6.69 15.50
C SER A 858 20.03 5.92 14.16
N VAL A 859 19.84 6.72 13.07
CA VAL A 859 19.87 6.12 11.72
C VAL A 859 21.10 6.64 10.97
N MET A 860 21.82 5.66 10.36
CA MET A 860 23.02 6.07 9.59
C MET A 860 22.78 5.80 8.10
N ILE A 861 22.87 6.94 7.38
CA ILE A 861 22.70 6.81 5.92
C ILE A 861 24.08 6.71 5.25
N GLU A 862 24.23 5.56 4.48
CA GLU A 862 25.53 5.37 3.82
C GLU A 862 25.42 5.71 2.33
N LEU A 863 26.27 6.77 2.03
CA LEU A 863 26.24 7.19 0.62
C LEU A 863 27.53 6.82 -0.09
N GLU A 864 27.22 6.35 -1.40
CA GLU A 864 28.41 6.07 -2.23
C GLU A 864 28.48 7.09 -3.39
N PRO A 865 29.28 8.22 -3.13
CA PRO A 865 29.32 9.29 -4.14
C PRO A 865 30.05 8.85 -5.41
N ARG A 866 29.39 9.02 -6.55
CA ARG A 866 30.07 8.74 -7.84
C ARG A 866 30.74 10.00 -8.39
N GLU A 867 30.24 11.14 -7.83
CA GLU A 867 30.87 12.45 -8.07
C GLU A 867 30.69 13.34 -6.83
N PRO A 868 31.70 14.33 -6.60
CA PRO A 868 31.61 15.22 -5.44
C PRO A 868 30.57 16.34 -5.64
N SER A 869 29.27 15.84 -5.77
CA SER A 869 28.23 16.84 -5.96
C SER A 869 27.18 16.73 -4.84
N PRO A 870 26.84 17.96 -4.32
CA PRO A 870 25.77 17.96 -3.30
C PRO A 870 24.42 17.55 -3.88
N GLY A 871 23.47 17.11 -2.98
CA GLY A 871 22.16 16.64 -3.51
C GLY A 871 21.16 16.46 -2.37
N LEU A 872 19.87 16.07 -2.93
CA LEU A 872 18.80 15.83 -1.94
C LEU A 872 18.43 14.34 -1.92
N ILE A 873 18.27 13.91 -0.65
CA ILE A 873 17.86 12.50 -0.52
C ILE A 873 16.37 12.47 -0.12
N ASP A 874 15.67 11.91 -1.15
CA ASP A 874 14.23 11.77 -0.82
C ASP A 874 13.99 10.59 0.15
N VAL A 875 13.08 10.84 1.11
CA VAL A 875 12.91 9.83 2.17
C VAL A 875 11.45 9.39 2.19
N GLU A 876 11.30 8.05 2.06
CA GLU A 876 9.95 7.47 2.25
C GLU A 876 9.92 6.50 3.43
N ILE A 877 8.75 6.52 4.07
CA ILE A 877 8.74 5.70 5.30
C ILE A 877 7.48 4.84 5.28
N ALA A 878 7.62 3.57 5.82
CA ALA A 878 6.49 2.68 6.08
C ALA A 878 6.63 2.05 7.47
N ALA A 879 5.53 2.21 8.24
CA ALA A 879 5.66 1.68 9.62
C ALA A 879 4.29 1.20 10.10
N ASN A 880 4.37 0.19 11.13
CA ASN A 880 3.11 -0.29 11.76
C ASN A 880 2.84 0.45 13.09
N THR A 881 1.62 0.90 13.16
CA THR A 881 1.26 1.60 14.42
C THR A 881 0.76 0.58 15.44
N GLU A 882 0.48 0.95 16.68
CA GLU A 882 0.02 0.05 17.77
C GLU A 882 -1.36 -0.51 17.45
N ASN A 883 -2.07 0.05 16.47
CA ASN A 883 -3.39 -0.47 16.07
C ASN A 883 -3.29 -1.31 14.79
N PHE A 884 -2.08 -1.81 14.43
CA PHE A 884 -1.82 -2.70 13.29
C PHE A 884 -2.15 -2.00 11.97
N GLN A 885 -2.23 -0.61 11.99
CA GLN A 885 -2.33 0.12 10.71
C GLN A 885 -0.94 0.45 10.15
N VAL A 886 -0.83 0.32 8.79
CA VAL A 886 0.48 0.63 8.17
C VAL A 886 0.47 2.09 7.70
N ILE A 887 1.48 2.85 8.29
CA ILE A 887 1.61 4.25 7.78
C ILE A 887 2.76 4.32 6.76
N CYS A 888 2.31 4.95 5.62
CA CYS A 888 3.33 5.14 4.57
C CYS A 888 3.27 6.58 4.05
N GLY A 889 4.45 7.13 3.95
CA GLY A 889 4.42 8.51 3.41
C GLY A 889 5.85 9.04 3.24
N SER A 890 5.86 10.28 2.60
CA SER A 890 7.19 10.88 2.33
C SER A 890 7.53 11.90 3.42
N LEU A 891 8.83 11.93 3.91
CA LEU A 891 9.31 12.92 4.91
C LEU A 891 10.13 14.01 4.22
N GLN A 892 10.62 14.97 5.15
CA GLN A 892 11.47 16.04 4.61
C GLN A 892 12.81 15.46 4.08
N PRO A 893 13.02 15.85 2.81
CA PRO A 893 14.26 15.33 2.22
C PRO A 893 15.50 15.81 3.01
N ILE A 894 16.55 14.95 3.00
CA ILE A 894 17.81 15.27 3.70
C ILE A 894 18.81 15.84 2.68
N THR A 895 19.36 16.99 3.11
CA THR A 895 20.30 17.65 2.18
C THR A 895 21.73 17.15 2.43
N VAL A 896 22.27 16.82 1.31
CA VAL A 896 23.71 16.43 1.39
C VAL A 896 24.56 17.59 0.85
N GLY A 897 25.40 18.16 1.81
CA GLY A 897 26.27 19.29 1.39
C GLY A 897 27.64 18.78 0.90
N ILE A 898 28.30 19.79 0.30
CA ILE A 898 29.66 19.46 -0.20
C ILE A 898 30.58 19.17 0.99
N GLU A 899 30.34 19.74 2.15
CA GLU A 899 31.25 19.56 3.31
C GLU A 899 31.11 18.14 3.87
N ASP A 900 30.00 17.35 3.51
CA ASP A 900 29.86 15.95 3.95
C ASP A 900 30.79 15.02 3.18
N MET A 901 31.34 15.58 2.13
CA MET A 901 32.24 14.74 1.31
C MET A 901 33.70 15.05 1.62
N PHE A 902 33.91 15.97 2.68
CA PHE A 902 35.30 16.30 3.02
C PHE A 902 35.94 15.14 3.79
N LEU A 903 36.88 14.53 3.13
CA LEU A 903 37.61 13.44 3.82
C LEU A 903 39.11 13.75 3.86
N LYS A 904 39.77 13.09 4.81
CA LYS A 904 41.23 13.25 4.86
C LYS A 904 41.91 12.34 3.82
N ALA A 905 42.91 12.90 3.17
CA ALA A 905 43.63 12.10 2.15
C ALA A 905 44.30 10.88 2.80
N SER A 906 44.26 9.68 2.09
CA SER A 906 44.86 8.44 2.63
C SER A 906 46.39 8.50 2.64
N VAL A 907 46.94 7.89 3.74
CA VAL A 907 48.42 7.90 3.86
C VAL A 907 48.96 6.53 3.43
N PRO A 908 49.88 6.52 2.54
CA PRO A 908 50.49 5.26 2.11
C PRO A 908 51.07 4.47 3.29
N PRO A 909 50.83 3.13 3.40
CA PRO A 909 51.18 2.26 4.53
C PRO A 909 52.69 2.30 4.83
N ASP A 910 53.61 2.84 3.95
CA ASP A 910 55.07 2.84 4.14
C ASP A 910 55.53 4.11 4.84
N THR A 911 54.57 5.01 5.26
CA THR A 911 54.99 6.27 5.89
C THR A 911 55.04 6.09 7.42
N PRO A 912 56.20 6.33 8.08
CA PRO A 912 56.37 6.23 9.53
C PRO A 912 55.39 7.16 10.28
N LYS A 913 54.70 6.68 11.36
CA LYS A 913 53.68 7.41 12.15
C LYS A 913 54.18 8.80 12.57
N ASP A 914 55.55 9.14 12.61
CA ASP A 914 56.12 10.45 12.96
C ASP A 914 56.30 11.33 11.72
N GLY A 915 56.10 10.75 10.49
CA GLY A 915 56.38 11.50 9.24
C GLY A 915 55.06 11.84 8.53
N THR A 916 53.89 11.65 9.11
CA THR A 916 52.58 11.87 8.48
C THR A 916 52.35 13.36 8.22
N THR A 917 52.86 14.23 9.11
CA THR A 917 52.66 15.68 8.93
C THR A 917 53.49 16.21 7.77
N GLU A 918 54.70 15.60 7.60
CA GLU A 918 55.57 16.02 6.48
C GLU A 918 55.02 15.51 5.14
N TYR A 919 54.42 14.40 5.21
CA TYR A 919 53.84 13.86 3.96
C TYR A 919 52.67 14.74 3.48
N TYR A 920 51.68 15.09 4.34
CA TYR A 920 50.51 15.91 3.92
C TYR A 920 50.97 17.27 3.36
N GLN A 921 52.06 17.81 3.97
CA GLN A 921 52.60 19.07 3.42
C GLN A 921 53.20 18.86 2.03
N ASP A 922 54.02 17.81 1.89
CA ASP A 922 54.61 17.53 0.56
C ASP A 922 53.51 17.21 -0.46
N LEU A 923 52.44 16.52 0.03
CA LEU A 923 51.34 16.19 -0.88
C LEU A 923 50.58 17.46 -1.30
N PHE A 924 50.33 18.40 -0.35
CA PHE A 924 49.67 19.67 -0.69
C PHE A 924 50.45 20.43 -1.77
N HIS A 925 51.77 20.56 -1.63
CA HIS A 925 52.58 21.33 -2.61
C HIS A 925 52.60 20.63 -3.98
N ALA A 926 52.69 19.24 -3.88
CA ALA A 926 52.69 18.49 -5.16
C ALA A 926 51.35 18.67 -5.90
N LEU A 927 50.16 18.58 -5.16
CA LEU A 927 48.82 18.73 -5.80
C LEU A 927 48.60 20.20 -6.19
N TRP A 928 49.13 21.14 -5.32
CA TRP A 928 49.01 22.59 -5.63
C TRP A 928 49.72 22.93 -6.95
N GLU A 929 50.88 22.28 -7.21
CA GLU A 929 51.62 22.54 -8.46
C GLU A 929 50.95 21.80 -9.64
N ALA A 930 50.42 20.61 -9.34
CA ALA A 930 49.84 19.79 -10.43
C ALA A 930 48.52 20.41 -10.92
N CYS A 931 47.73 21.11 -10.08
CA CYS A 931 46.44 21.70 -10.47
C CYS A 931 46.64 23.07 -11.12
N ASN A 932 47.94 23.49 -11.31
CA ASN A 932 48.25 24.77 -11.98
C ASN A 932 48.22 24.62 -13.51
N SER A 933 47.36 25.41 -14.30
CA SER A 933 47.12 25.36 -15.75
C SER A 933 48.42 25.36 -16.55
N SER A 934 49.65 25.58 -15.93
CA SER A 934 50.94 25.65 -16.65
C SER A 934 51.80 24.43 -16.35
N SER A 935 51.26 23.37 -15.59
CA SER A 935 52.14 22.26 -15.16
C SER A 935 51.96 21.06 -16.10
N ASN A 936 52.96 20.55 -16.92
CA ASN A 936 53.06 19.37 -17.82
C ASN A 936 52.48 18.11 -17.18
N THR A 937 51.85 18.20 -15.89
CA THR A 937 51.37 17.05 -15.11
C THR A 937 49.91 16.74 -15.47
N GLY A 938 49.05 17.60 -16.26
CA GLY A 938 47.63 17.47 -16.68
C GLY A 938 47.46 16.40 -17.76
N ARG A 939 48.59 15.78 -18.35
CA ARG A 939 48.49 14.76 -19.42
C ARG A 939 48.92 13.39 -18.90
N GLU A 940 49.35 13.35 -17.52
CA GLU A 940 49.83 12.08 -16.93
C GLU A 940 48.66 11.37 -16.23
N THR A 941 48.57 10.00 -16.49
CA THR A 941 47.52 9.19 -15.83
C THR A 941 48.12 8.36 -14.69
N PHE A 942 47.46 8.40 -13.57
CA PHE A 942 47.97 7.70 -12.37
C PHE A 942 47.11 6.45 -12.12
N PRO A 943 47.74 5.32 -12.00
CA PRO A 943 46.99 4.06 -11.74
C PRO A 943 46.43 4.03 -10.31
N LEU A 944 45.11 3.58 -10.22
CA LEU A 944 44.46 3.46 -8.89
C LEU A 944 44.66 2.04 -8.35
N SER A 945 44.46 1.82 -7.08
CA SER A 945 44.68 0.55 -6.36
C SER A 945 43.68 -0.52 -6.82
N GLY A 946 44.06 -1.76 -7.46
CA GLY A 946 43.14 -2.83 -7.91
C GLY A 946 43.14 -2.96 -9.44
N GLY A 947 43.99 -2.13 -10.24
CA GLY A 947 44.66 -2.28 -11.56
C GLY A 947 43.66 -2.10 -12.70
N LYS A 948 42.38 -1.54 -12.61
CA LYS A 948 41.52 -1.47 -13.82
C LYS A 948 41.16 -0.01 -14.12
N GLY A 949 41.46 1.05 -13.10
CA GLY A 949 41.01 2.46 -13.33
C GLY A 949 42.23 3.40 -13.34
N LEU A 950 42.33 4.44 -14.35
CA LEU A 950 43.39 5.46 -14.42
C LEU A 950 42.81 6.83 -14.06
N ALA A 951 43.64 7.64 -13.06
CA ALA A 951 43.20 9.01 -12.71
C ALA A 951 44.07 10.05 -13.41
N ALA A 952 43.34 11.09 -14.01
CA ALA A 952 44.09 12.24 -14.58
C ALA A 952 43.71 13.51 -13.81
N ILE A 953 44.74 14.38 -13.59
CA ILE A 953 44.47 15.61 -12.82
C ILE A 953 44.27 16.77 -13.83
N SER A 954 43.05 17.28 -13.84
CA SER A 954 42.77 18.51 -14.60
C SER A 954 42.49 19.67 -13.64
N GLY A 955 43.43 20.52 -13.41
CA GLY A 955 43.37 21.51 -12.32
C GLY A 955 42.70 22.81 -12.78
N THR A 956 41.97 23.43 -11.93
CA THR A 956 41.34 24.76 -12.09
C THR A 956 41.69 25.65 -10.90
N ARG A 957 41.68 27.05 -11.24
CA ARG A 957 42.06 28.01 -10.17
C ARG A 957 40.91 28.99 -9.93
N SER A 958 40.85 29.29 -8.60
CA SER A 958 39.86 30.32 -8.22
C SER A 958 40.35 31.10 -7.00
N VAL A 959 39.92 32.44 -6.98
CA VAL A 959 40.34 33.26 -5.82
C VAL A 959 39.10 33.91 -5.21
N LYS A 960 39.17 33.92 -3.80
CA LYS A 960 38.04 34.57 -3.11
C LYS A 960 38.58 35.43 -1.97
N LEU A 961 38.02 36.75 -2.06
CA LEU A 961 38.46 37.63 -0.96
C LEU A 961 37.39 37.67 0.14
N LEU A 962 37.87 37.38 1.41
CA LEU A 962 36.93 37.40 2.56
C LEU A 962 37.24 38.60 3.46
N GLU A 963 36.21 39.51 3.60
CA GLU A 963 36.47 40.72 4.43
C GLU A 963 36.09 40.43 5.88
N VAL A 964 36.88 39.56 6.60
CA VAL A 964 36.54 39.20 7.98
C VAL A 964 37.80 39.31 8.84
N THR A 965 37.54 39.56 10.20
CA THR A 965 38.70 39.70 11.11
C THR A 965 39.34 38.32 11.36
N PRO A 966 40.63 38.26 11.67
CA PRO A 966 41.36 37.00 11.90
C PRO A 966 40.73 36.18 13.06
N LYS A 967 40.11 36.88 13.95
CA LYS A 967 39.48 36.14 15.06
C LYS A 967 38.31 35.27 14.56
N VAL A 968 37.52 35.79 13.66
CA VAL A 968 36.34 35.05 13.13
C VAL A 968 36.81 33.90 12.24
N LEU A 969 37.84 34.16 11.46
CA LEU A 969 38.37 33.11 10.57
C LEU A 969 39.00 31.97 11.38
N ILE A 970 39.80 32.35 12.42
CA ILE A 970 40.50 31.31 13.23
C ILE A 970 39.47 30.47 13.98
N GLY A 971 38.40 31.17 14.47
CA GLY A 971 37.31 30.41 15.12
C GLY A 971 36.66 29.42 14.15
N ALA A 972 36.47 29.85 12.88
CA ALA A 972 35.82 28.96 11.89
C ALA A 972 36.75 27.82 11.46
N LEU A 973 38.02 28.08 11.39
CA LEU A 973 38.99 27.05 11.01
C LEU A 973 39.09 25.97 12.10
N GLU A 974 39.05 26.37 13.36
CA GLU A 974 39.22 25.40 14.46
C GLU A 974 37.95 24.57 14.63
N ARG A 975 36.88 25.15 14.21
CA ARG A 975 35.62 24.43 14.45
C ARG A 975 35.30 23.49 13.28
N TYR A 976 35.60 23.84 11.97
CA TYR A 976 35.04 23.04 10.86
C TYR A 976 36.16 22.47 9.99
N LEU A 977 37.37 23.08 9.97
CA LEU A 977 38.38 22.61 8.99
C LEU A 977 39.64 22.14 9.73
N SER A 978 39.59 21.93 11.02
CA SER A 978 40.80 21.64 11.82
C SER A 978 41.49 20.36 11.33
N PRO A 979 40.66 19.28 10.95
CA PRO A 979 41.32 18.01 10.57
C PRO A 979 41.99 18.12 9.19
N PHE A 980 41.73 19.17 8.45
CA PHE A 980 42.25 19.20 7.06
C PHE A 980 43.37 20.24 6.93
N VAL A 981 43.72 20.82 8.08
CA VAL A 981 44.81 21.81 8.02
C VAL A 981 46.17 21.07 8.02
N VAL A 982 46.97 21.46 6.96
CA VAL A 982 48.21 20.69 6.80
C VAL A 982 49.41 21.53 7.27
N SER A 983 49.38 22.87 7.00
CA SER A 983 50.54 23.69 7.43
C SER A 983 50.06 25.12 7.75
N VAL A 984 50.71 25.69 8.84
CA VAL A 984 50.44 27.10 9.18
C VAL A 984 51.78 27.86 9.20
N ALA A 985 51.69 29.01 8.46
CA ALA A 985 52.93 29.81 8.37
C ALA A 985 52.65 31.24 8.86
N GLY A 986 53.66 31.85 9.61
CA GLY A 986 53.50 33.21 10.19
C GLY A 986 53.51 33.18 11.71
N ARG A 987 54.45 33.96 12.32
CA ARG A 987 54.69 33.92 13.78
C ARG A 987 53.43 34.34 14.55
N SER A 988 52.71 35.32 13.99
CA SER A 988 51.50 35.83 14.69
C SER A 988 50.37 34.81 14.66
N LEU A 989 50.19 34.11 13.56
CA LEU A 989 49.10 33.11 13.46
C LEU A 989 49.47 31.82 14.21
N ILE A 990 50.77 31.48 14.20
CA ILE A 990 51.22 30.25 14.88
C ILE A 990 51.07 30.41 16.40
N THR A 991 51.38 31.64 16.87
CA THR A 991 51.28 31.84 18.33
C THR A 991 49.81 31.72 18.77
N ILE A 992 48.93 32.23 17.90
CA ILE A 992 47.51 32.23 18.29
C ILE A 992 46.94 30.81 18.18
N LEU A 993 47.19 30.10 17.09
CA LEU A 993 46.59 28.76 16.86
C LEU A 993 47.27 27.69 17.72
N ARG A 994 48.58 27.88 18.02
CA ARG A 994 49.25 26.92 18.93
C ARG A 994 48.76 27.11 20.36
N GLY A 995 48.48 28.38 20.72
CA GLY A 995 47.98 28.71 22.07
C GLY A 995 46.58 28.13 22.31
N ASN A 996 45.75 27.92 21.23
CA ASN A 996 44.37 27.42 21.40
C ASN A 996 44.33 25.89 21.48
N GLY A 997 45.36 25.12 20.96
CA GLY A 997 45.62 23.67 21.14
C GLY A 997 44.58 22.84 20.38
N VAL A 998 43.74 23.34 19.40
CA VAL A 998 42.67 22.57 18.71
C VAL A 998 43.24 21.95 17.43
N ILE A 999 44.16 22.63 16.68
CA ILE A 999 44.75 22.09 15.44
C ILE A 999 46.03 21.32 15.80
N GLU A 1000 45.89 19.95 15.61
CA GLU A 1000 47.00 19.04 16.01
C GLU A 1000 47.49 18.25 14.80
N ASN A 1001 48.71 17.94 14.74
CA ASN A 1001 49.30 17.16 13.63
C ASN A 1001 49.48 18.03 12.38
N VAL A 1002 49.95 19.34 12.60
CA VAL A 1002 50.14 20.29 11.49
C VAL A 1002 51.60 20.77 11.51
N MET A 1003 52.12 21.07 10.31
CA MET A 1003 53.49 21.61 10.23
C MET A 1003 53.50 23.12 10.49
N TRP A 1004 54.30 23.49 11.56
CA TRP A 1004 54.41 24.93 11.90
C TRP A 1004 55.68 25.52 11.26
N GLU A 1005 55.42 26.36 10.31
CA GLU A 1005 56.57 26.97 9.61
C GLU A 1005 56.91 28.35 10.22
N GLU A 1006 57.88 28.39 11.18
CA GLU A 1006 58.25 29.65 11.88
C GLU A 1006 59.19 30.49 11.02
N SER A 1007 58.73 30.82 9.79
CA SER A 1007 59.75 31.62 9.08
C SER A 1007 59.50 33.11 9.33
N ASP A 1008 60.42 34.00 10.04
CA ASP A 1008 60.68 35.46 10.12
C ASP A 1008 60.93 36.06 8.74
N SER A 1009 60.24 35.62 7.70
CA SER A 1009 60.53 36.39 6.45
C SER A 1009 59.22 36.85 5.83
N ASP A 1010 58.63 38.03 6.13
CA ASP A 1010 57.83 38.73 5.08
C ASP A 1010 57.57 37.83 3.87
N ALA A 1011 56.80 36.78 3.93
CA ALA A 1011 56.30 36.00 2.76
C ALA A 1011 56.15 36.90 1.53
N ALA A 1012 57.10 37.72 1.05
CA ALA A 1012 57.34 37.79 -0.40
C ALA A 1012 57.35 36.40 -1.05
N VAL A 1013 56.21 35.77 -1.30
CA VAL A 1013 56.14 34.71 -2.34
C VAL A 1013 56.53 35.31 -3.70
N GLY A 1014 57.86 35.28 -4.15
CA GLY A 1014 58.51 34.78 -5.38
C GLY A 1014 57.74 35.18 -6.64
N ALA A 1015 57.87 36.41 -7.14
CA ALA A 1015 58.42 36.94 -8.40
C ALA A 1015 58.71 35.84 -9.41
N ASP A 1016 57.77 34.90 -9.70
CA ASP A 1016 57.86 34.37 -11.07
C ASP A 1016 56.54 33.67 -11.43
N ALA A 1017 55.45 34.40 -11.64
CA ALA A 1017 54.65 34.11 -12.85
C ALA A 1017 53.70 35.28 -13.13
N LEU A 1018 54.24 36.56 -13.17
CA LEU A 1018 53.80 37.68 -14.03
C LEU A 1018 53.49 37.20 -15.45
N VAL A 1019 52.24 36.73 -15.67
CA VAL A 1019 51.73 37.11 -17.01
C VAL A 1019 50.83 38.34 -16.85
N PRO A 1020 51.28 39.52 -17.56
CA PRO A 1020 50.98 40.95 -17.67
C PRO A 1020 49.49 41.22 -17.95
N TYR A 1021 48.71 41.37 -16.94
CA TYR A 1021 47.51 42.12 -17.40
C TYR A 1021 47.57 43.56 -16.89
N SER A 1022 48.26 44.46 -17.67
CA SER A 1022 48.00 45.80 -18.23
C SER A 1022 46.97 46.58 -17.41
N MET A 1023 47.43 47.46 -16.55
CA MET A 1023 47.04 48.81 -16.07
C MET A 1023 46.25 49.59 -17.14
N GLU A 1024 45.13 49.01 -17.75
CA GLU A 1024 44.27 50.04 -18.42
C GLU A 1024 42.92 49.40 -18.75
N ASN A 1025 42.10 49.01 -17.83
CA ASN A 1025 40.65 49.18 -18.10
C ASN A 1025 39.86 49.02 -16.79
N ASN A 1026 40.08 49.93 -15.84
CA ASN A 1026 39.07 50.55 -14.96
C ASN A 1026 37.64 50.28 -15.45
N LEU A 1027 36.92 49.14 -15.15
CA LEU A 1027 35.45 49.25 -15.01
C LEU A 1027 35.08 50.03 -13.74
N GLN A 1028 35.41 51.35 -13.82
CA GLN A 1028 34.67 52.47 -13.19
C GLN A 1028 33.18 52.16 -13.15
N LEU A 1029 32.70 51.32 -12.15
CA LEU A 1029 31.29 51.56 -11.71
C LEU A 1029 31.22 52.80 -10.81
N GLN A 1030 31.13 54.02 -11.50
CA GLN A 1030 30.36 55.27 -11.27
C GLN A 1030 29.40 55.14 -10.08
N HIS A 1031 29.92 55.17 -8.94
CA HIS A 1031 29.16 55.69 -7.78
C HIS A 1031 28.66 57.12 -8.06
N ILE A 1032 27.49 57.25 -8.58
CA ILE A 1032 26.63 58.42 -8.28
C ILE A 1032 26.46 58.54 -6.75
N ASP A 1033 27.39 59.26 -6.03
CA ASP A 1033 27.31 60.22 -4.91
C ASP A 1033 25.89 60.78 -4.75
N ASP A 1034 25.07 60.28 -3.77
CA ASP A 1034 24.35 61.04 -2.73
C ASP A 1034 25.24 62.15 -2.14
N ASP A 1035 25.17 63.33 -2.77
CA ASP A 1035 25.23 64.62 -2.03
C ASP A 1035 24.47 64.54 -0.70
N GLU A 1036 25.28 64.46 0.50
CA GLU A 1036 25.40 65.61 1.43
C GLU A 1036 25.86 65.10 2.81
N ILE A 1037 27.17 65.32 3.07
CA ILE A 1037 27.81 66.31 3.98
C ILE A 1037 29.00 65.62 4.66
N GLY A 1038 30.26 65.94 4.08
CA GLY A 1038 31.51 66.68 4.39
C GLY A 1038 32.02 66.40 5.82
N ILE A 1039 33.13 65.58 5.87
CA ILE A 1039 34.41 66.11 6.42
C ILE A 1039 35.24 64.91 6.92
N GLY A 1040 36.26 64.43 6.00
CA GLY A 1040 37.75 64.40 6.07
C GLY A 1040 38.25 63.11 6.72
N ALA A 1041 38.21 61.92 6.04
CA ALA A 1041 38.97 60.66 5.91
C ALA A 1041 40.37 60.90 5.32
N GLN A 1042 41.20 61.59 6.08
CA GLN A 1042 42.66 61.37 5.88
C GLN A 1042 43.24 60.59 7.06
N ARG A 1043 42.80 59.26 7.22
CA ARG A 1043 43.77 58.42 7.97
C ARG A 1043 43.44 56.94 7.76
N PHE A 1044 43.20 56.41 6.51
CA PHE A 1044 43.26 54.92 6.68
C PHE A 1044 43.91 54.31 5.44
N ALA A 1045 44.72 55.06 4.62
CA ALA A 1045 45.31 54.43 3.42
C ALA A 1045 46.74 53.98 3.72
N HIS A 1046 47.13 53.62 5.03
CA HIS A 1046 48.49 53.04 5.18
C HIS A 1046 48.46 51.98 6.29
N LEU A 1047 47.37 51.14 6.48
CA LEU A 1047 47.52 50.04 7.46
C LEU A 1047 47.18 48.71 6.80
N SER A 1048 47.18 48.47 5.43
CA SER A 1048 46.78 47.21 4.76
C SER A 1048 48.01 46.33 4.54
N LYS A 1049 49.20 46.46 5.34
CA LYS A 1049 50.29 45.55 4.90
C LYS A 1049 50.83 44.78 6.10
N ARG A 1050 50.13 44.43 7.15
CA ARG A 1050 50.82 43.42 8.01
C ARG A 1050 50.07 42.09 7.92
N ASP A 1051 50.51 41.11 6.98
CA ASP A 1051 50.04 39.72 6.81
C ASP A 1051 50.36 38.87 8.06
N MET A 1052 49.36 38.49 8.80
CA MET A 1052 49.43 37.64 10.01
C MET A 1052 49.96 36.24 9.67
N GLY A 1053 49.89 35.82 8.40
CA GLY A 1053 50.43 34.50 8.05
C GLY A 1053 49.48 33.76 7.09
N VAL A 1054 49.86 32.41 6.66
CA VAL A 1054 49.08 31.64 5.67
C VAL A 1054 48.70 30.29 6.29
N VAL A 1055 47.42 29.94 6.02
CA VAL A 1055 46.97 28.60 6.45
C VAL A 1055 46.66 27.76 5.19
N ARG A 1056 47.24 26.54 5.18
CA ARG A 1056 47.01 25.68 4.00
C ARG A 1056 46.12 24.49 4.41
N VAL A 1057 45.05 24.24 3.54
CA VAL A 1057 44.06 23.19 3.86
C VAL A 1057 43.96 22.23 2.67
N LEU A 1058 44.07 20.90 2.99
CA LEU A 1058 43.96 19.89 1.93
C LEU A 1058 42.78 18.96 2.23
N ILE A 1059 41.86 18.91 1.16
CA ILE A 1059 40.64 18.11 1.39
C ILE A 1059 40.52 17.09 0.24
N PHE A 1060 40.34 15.85 0.68
CA PHE A 1060 40.09 14.80 -0.34
C PHE A 1060 38.58 14.68 -0.61
N LEU A 1061 38.24 14.72 -1.98
CA LEU A 1061 36.83 14.56 -2.38
C LEU A 1061 36.63 13.23 -3.13
N PRO A 1062 35.80 12.37 -2.54
CA PRO A 1062 35.55 11.09 -3.22
C PRO A 1062 34.82 11.29 -4.56
N PRO A 1063 35.15 10.43 -5.52
CA PRO A 1063 35.82 9.11 -5.46
C PRO A 1063 37.33 9.23 -5.72
N ARG A 1064 37.93 10.48 -6.17
CA ARG A 1064 39.40 10.55 -6.39
C ARG A 1064 39.84 12.01 -6.51
N TYR A 1065 39.04 13.00 -6.23
CA TYR A 1065 39.37 14.41 -6.50
C TYR A 1065 39.82 15.11 -5.21
N HIS A 1066 40.38 16.40 -5.46
CA HIS A 1066 40.97 17.09 -4.29
C HIS A 1066 40.59 18.57 -4.35
N LEU A 1067 40.43 19.16 -3.15
CA LEU A 1067 40.17 20.61 -2.98
C LEU A 1067 41.23 21.23 -2.05
N LEU A 1068 41.93 22.33 -2.59
CA LEU A 1068 43.07 22.91 -1.85
C LEU A 1068 42.80 24.38 -1.58
N PHE A 1069 43.01 24.78 -0.22
CA PHE A 1069 42.89 26.21 0.13
C PHE A 1069 44.24 26.75 0.60
N SER A 1070 44.55 27.92 0.00
CA SER A 1070 45.66 28.72 0.57
C SER A 1070 45.11 30.07 1.06
N MET A 1071 45.02 30.07 2.48
CA MET A 1071 44.35 31.26 3.05
C MET A 1071 45.38 32.25 3.62
N GLU A 1072 45.46 33.41 2.93
CA GLU A 1072 46.38 34.45 3.43
C GLU A 1072 45.63 35.40 4.37
N VAL A 1073 46.08 35.31 5.66
CA VAL A 1073 45.26 35.99 6.70
C VAL A 1073 45.90 37.34 7.02
N GLY A 1074 45.08 38.38 6.75
CA GLY A 1074 45.52 39.75 7.12
C GLY A 1074 44.75 40.26 8.35
N TYR A 1075 45.05 41.51 8.79
CA TYR A 1075 44.40 42.05 10.01
C TYR A 1075 42.97 42.49 9.69
N ALA A 1076 42.67 42.75 8.34
CA ALA A 1076 41.32 43.24 8.05
C ALA A 1076 40.62 42.34 7.02
N SER A 1077 41.43 41.55 6.23
CA SER A 1077 40.78 40.70 5.22
C SER A 1077 41.63 39.45 4.95
N THR A 1078 40.96 38.39 4.47
CA THR A 1078 41.69 37.14 4.16
C THR A 1078 41.46 36.78 2.68
N LEU A 1079 42.62 36.61 2.00
CA LEU A 1079 42.55 36.14 0.60
C LEU A 1079 42.69 34.62 0.52
N VAL A 1080 41.58 33.97 -0.08
CA VAL A 1080 41.62 32.48 -0.18
C VAL A 1080 41.87 32.10 -1.65
N ARG A 1081 43.04 31.49 -1.87
CA ARG A 1081 43.32 30.90 -3.20
C ARG A 1081 42.92 29.41 -3.23
N ILE A 1082 42.00 29.12 -4.24
CA ILE A 1082 41.46 27.74 -4.28
C ILE A 1082 41.94 27.04 -5.57
N ARG A 1083 42.40 25.77 -5.32
CA ARG A 1083 42.75 24.94 -6.48
C ARG A 1083 42.09 23.56 -6.32
N THR A 1084 41.55 23.07 -7.56
CA THR A 1084 40.90 21.75 -7.49
C THR A 1084 41.04 21.03 -8.83
N ASP A 1085 40.96 19.74 -8.79
CA ASP A 1085 41.03 18.96 -10.04
C ASP A 1085 39.64 18.54 -10.50
N HIS A 1086 38.61 19.21 -9.93
CA HIS A 1086 37.20 19.03 -10.34
C HIS A 1086 36.48 20.38 -10.27
N TRP A 1087 36.39 21.01 -11.43
CA TRP A 1087 35.97 22.43 -11.44
C TRP A 1087 34.49 22.58 -11.08
N PRO A 1088 33.55 21.54 -11.37
CA PRO A 1088 32.13 21.73 -11.05
C PRO A 1088 31.89 21.93 -9.56
N CYS A 1089 32.88 21.61 -8.66
CA CYS A 1089 32.63 21.73 -7.21
C CYS A 1089 32.87 23.17 -6.75
N LEU A 1090 33.45 24.06 -7.59
CA LEU A 1090 33.80 25.44 -7.17
C LEU A 1090 32.53 26.24 -6.91
N ALA A 1091 31.45 25.93 -7.64
CA ALA A 1091 30.18 26.64 -7.40
C ALA A 1091 29.67 26.42 -5.97
N TYR A 1092 29.97 25.25 -5.51
CA TYR A 1092 29.46 24.93 -4.16
C TYR A 1092 30.42 25.42 -3.08
N VAL A 1093 31.68 25.53 -3.36
CA VAL A 1093 32.71 25.93 -2.40
C VAL A 1093 32.59 27.44 -2.13
N ASP A 1094 32.18 28.19 -3.19
CA ASP A 1094 31.99 29.64 -2.97
C ASP A 1094 30.90 29.88 -1.92
N GLU A 1095 29.83 29.17 -1.99
CA GLU A 1095 28.74 29.32 -1.00
C GLU A 1095 29.17 28.82 0.39
N TYR A 1096 29.95 27.75 0.35
CA TYR A 1096 30.45 27.22 1.64
C TYR A 1096 31.35 28.24 2.35
N LEU A 1097 32.27 28.90 1.62
CA LEU A 1097 33.22 29.83 2.26
C LEU A 1097 32.49 31.08 2.76
N GLU A 1098 31.45 31.50 2.10
CA GLU A 1098 30.66 32.65 2.60
C GLU A 1098 29.90 32.29 3.88
N ALA A 1099 29.38 31.03 3.85
CA ALA A 1099 28.60 30.61 5.04
C ALA A 1099 29.52 30.31 6.23
N LEU A 1100 30.72 29.84 5.94
CA LEU A 1100 31.69 29.48 7.00
C LEU A 1100 32.00 30.69 7.88
N LEU A 1101 31.76 31.88 7.32
CA LEU A 1101 32.24 33.06 8.07
C LEU A 1101 31.06 33.84 8.63
N GLN A 1102 29.76 33.37 8.41
CA GLN A 1102 28.55 34.00 8.99
C GLN A 1102 28.17 33.34 10.32
#